data_AF-A0A1E3T5C4-F1
#
_entry.id   AF-A0A1E3T5C4-F1
#
_cell.length_a   1.000
_cell.length_b   1.000
_cell.length_c   1.000
_cell.angle_alpha   90.00
_cell.angle_beta   90.00
_cell.angle_gamma   90.00
#
_symmetry.space_group_name_H-M   'P 1'
#
loop_
_entity.id
_entity.type
_entity.pdbx_description
1 polymer ?
#
loop_
_entity_poly.entity_id
_entity_poly.type
_entity_poly.pdbx_seq_one_letter_code
_entity_poly.pdbx_strand_id
1 'polypeptide(L)'
;MDSVAEHVGAEQPIIGRESELAAITEFLAASSERGGAQLLVGPAGVGKSRLLEEASRIAAASGSRVIATTGVEFEVGLGYAGLNRLLAPLRAEFDSLDPPHRQALEVALGYASGPPPLPLLVYGATLTLLEHISRRQPVVVIVDDLAWLDEASAKALVFVAQRVTGTRIAFLGATRDILQPSMRSHAIANLIVQPLNDDQSELLIDRSDPRLAHAARHRILQQAQGNPLAILELSRVVRQLPAGVSGASHHIPLSDRLKESFSFRMSDFAEVTKRDLLLLALDGREDLGVLKQLQVAFDELLPAERAGLIVINQEQLSIKFSHPLIRAAVIEESSAEERRSAHLAIAEVLIDEPFRRAWHLADAAVDVDETTADLLERSAHEALRRGDAYGCARAFVRAAGLSPNLTDRRRRLAQAAYLEAEVIGEPIDASDRLEDFRNLPGREAGSLHAAVATAVVYADNGGDCGSAHRLIETAINEGSHGWSVADPELVEAFFTWFIICWQAGMPAYWDSYFAALDRLEASCPPVLSVLSRAFADPVRLGHGVRDELQALMGTELDDADPMTIVRLTTAAVYVDLLAAGRRPTWRLIEDGRHGQALRTYFRALMVQCLDDFASGHWTRGQELADEGLTASRNTALTSSWYFVYAEALFAAVRGDVTEAGRWAAELEQTTLSREAFGIHRLAHHARTLVAEAQQDWESAYRHAVALSPPGTFQRYSADALWVAYDLVESAVRTGRHAEAAAHVRALQQLKIADLSPRLALLAHGAAALVDETSSSLPTFEKALGSTDSAAWPFDYARVQLAYGSRLRRELRLKQARAVLHSALATFETIGARPWALRARNELRAAREKVGSPEVLPSLTPQEWAIAELAAGGLSNREIGAQLYLSPRTVGGHLYRIYPKLGITSRAALRDAISALRDMPEPNTLEC
;
A
#
# COMPACT_ATOMS: atom_id res chain seq x y z
N MET A 1 -17.38 67.66 -13.08
CA MET A 1 -17.98 66.50 -13.75
C MET A 1 -17.19 66.29 -15.02
N ASP A 2 -16.72 65.06 -15.20
CA ASP A 2 -15.83 64.53 -16.26
C ASP A 2 -14.34 64.87 -16.15
N SER A 3 -13.62 64.07 -15.37
CA SER A 3 -12.20 63.69 -15.58
C SER A 3 -11.65 62.79 -14.44
N VAL A 4 -12.39 61.77 -14.00
CA VAL A 4 -11.87 60.74 -13.06
C VAL A 4 -12.52 59.40 -13.40
N ALA A 5 -12.11 58.78 -14.51
CA ALA A 5 -12.53 57.43 -14.88
C ALA A 5 -11.56 56.84 -15.92
N GLU A 6 -10.29 56.68 -15.57
CA GLU A 6 -9.35 55.84 -16.30
C GLU A 6 -8.17 55.62 -15.36
N HIS A 7 -8.12 54.45 -14.72
CA HIS A 7 -6.98 53.71 -14.14
C HIS A 7 -7.55 52.57 -13.28
N VAL A 8 -8.55 51.85 -13.81
CA VAL A 8 -8.94 50.51 -13.34
C VAL A 8 -8.02 49.56 -14.11
N GLY A 9 -7.24 48.76 -13.39
CA GLY A 9 -6.14 47.95 -13.92
C GLY A 9 -6.56 47.05 -15.09
N ALA A 10 -6.16 47.43 -16.30
CA ALA A 10 -6.10 46.52 -17.44
C ALA A 10 -4.86 45.63 -17.25
N GLU A 11 -5.05 44.39 -16.80
CA GLU A 11 -3.98 43.41 -16.68
C GLU A 11 -3.35 43.11 -18.05
N GLN A 12 -2.03 42.93 -18.07
CA GLN A 12 -1.26 42.83 -19.31
C GLN A 12 -1.55 41.50 -20.05
N PRO A 13 -1.81 41.52 -21.37
CA PRO A 13 -1.98 40.32 -22.19
C PRO A 13 -0.73 39.42 -22.15
N ILE A 14 -0.94 38.11 -21.99
CA ILE A 14 0.11 37.10 -22.13
C ILE A 14 0.60 37.07 -23.58
N ILE A 15 1.92 37.15 -23.78
CA ILE A 15 2.56 37.16 -25.10
C ILE A 15 3.00 35.74 -25.47
N GLY A 16 2.66 35.29 -26.67
CA GLY A 16 3.29 34.11 -27.28
C GLY A 16 2.86 32.77 -26.67
N ARG A 17 1.71 32.74 -25.98
CA ARG A 17 1.15 31.53 -25.34
C ARG A 17 -0.22 31.16 -25.90
N GLU A 18 -0.51 31.57 -27.14
CA GLU A 18 -1.81 31.35 -27.76
C GLU A 18 -2.14 29.86 -27.87
N SER A 19 -1.14 29.01 -28.16
CA SER A 19 -1.31 27.56 -28.23
C SER A 19 -1.57 26.91 -26.87
N GLU A 20 -0.82 27.28 -25.84
CA GLU A 20 -0.96 26.74 -24.50
C GLU A 20 -2.27 27.20 -23.86
N LEU A 21 -2.64 28.47 -24.05
CA LEU A 21 -3.94 29.00 -23.59
C LEU A 21 -5.11 28.33 -24.32
N ALA A 22 -4.99 28.07 -25.63
CA ALA A 22 -6.00 27.31 -26.36
C ALA A 22 -6.15 25.89 -25.81
N ALA A 23 -5.03 25.19 -25.56
CA ALA A 23 -5.04 23.84 -24.99
C ALA A 23 -5.63 23.80 -23.57
N ILE A 24 -5.27 24.76 -22.71
CA ILE A 24 -5.84 24.89 -21.35
C ILE A 24 -7.34 25.18 -21.43
N THR A 25 -7.76 26.08 -22.33
CA THR A 25 -9.19 26.42 -22.48
C THR A 25 -10.00 25.22 -22.96
N GLU A 26 -9.50 24.47 -23.94
CA GLU A 26 -10.12 23.24 -24.42
C GLU A 26 -10.18 22.17 -23.32
N PHE A 27 -9.09 22.01 -22.56
CA PHE A 27 -9.03 21.09 -21.43
C PHE A 27 -10.05 21.44 -20.34
N LEU A 28 -10.16 22.72 -19.94
CA LEU A 28 -11.11 23.17 -18.93
C LEU A 28 -12.55 22.97 -19.40
N ALA A 29 -12.85 23.31 -20.66
CA ALA A 29 -14.18 23.09 -21.25
C ALA A 29 -14.54 21.60 -21.24
N ALA A 30 -13.64 20.73 -21.70
CA ALA A 30 -13.87 19.29 -21.70
C ALA A 30 -14.01 18.71 -20.28
N SER A 31 -13.17 19.16 -19.35
CA SER A 31 -13.17 18.66 -17.96
C SER A 31 -14.41 19.09 -17.17
N SER A 32 -15.11 20.14 -17.61
CA SER A 32 -16.38 20.56 -17.01
C SER A 32 -17.49 19.51 -17.14
N GLU A 33 -17.38 18.57 -18.10
CA GLU A 33 -18.36 17.50 -18.34
C GLU A 33 -17.85 16.11 -17.93
N ARG A 34 -16.61 15.78 -18.28
CA ARG A 34 -16.03 14.43 -18.12
C ARG A 34 -14.88 14.34 -17.12
N GLY A 35 -14.44 15.48 -16.60
CA GLY A 35 -13.29 15.57 -15.71
C GLY A 35 -11.97 15.25 -16.41
N GLY A 36 -10.87 15.70 -15.82
CA GLY A 36 -9.55 15.51 -16.42
C GLY A 36 -8.44 16.06 -15.55
N ALA A 37 -7.23 15.52 -15.74
CA ALA A 37 -6.02 15.98 -15.07
C ALA A 37 -4.91 16.27 -16.08
N GLN A 38 -4.24 17.41 -15.92
CA GLN A 38 -3.14 17.85 -16.78
C GLN A 38 -2.03 18.54 -15.97
N LEU A 39 -0.77 18.29 -16.34
CA LEU A 39 0.42 18.90 -15.73
C LEU A 39 1.15 19.80 -16.71
N LEU A 40 1.40 21.04 -16.31
CA LEU A 40 2.30 21.96 -16.98
C LEU A 40 3.74 21.64 -16.57
N VAL A 41 4.55 21.20 -17.54
CA VAL A 41 5.95 20.82 -17.30
C VAL A 41 6.85 21.76 -18.07
N GLY A 42 7.84 22.34 -17.40
CA GLY A 42 8.81 23.21 -18.07
C GLY A 42 9.76 23.88 -17.08
N PRO A 43 10.86 24.47 -17.58
CA PRO A 43 11.91 25.03 -16.73
C PRO A 43 11.42 26.19 -15.84
N ALA A 44 12.20 26.54 -14.82
CA ALA A 44 11.90 27.67 -13.94
C ALA A 44 11.82 28.99 -14.74
N GLY A 45 10.86 29.86 -14.41
CA GLY A 45 10.68 31.16 -15.07
C GLY A 45 10.00 31.12 -16.46
N VAL A 46 9.68 29.93 -16.99
CA VAL A 46 9.07 29.80 -18.34
C VAL A 46 7.64 30.36 -18.44
N GLY A 47 6.98 30.64 -17.31
CA GLY A 47 5.62 31.24 -17.27
C GLY A 47 4.50 30.29 -16.85
N LYS A 48 4.79 29.12 -16.26
CA LYS A 48 3.78 28.15 -15.80
C LYS A 48 2.77 28.76 -14.81
N SER A 49 3.24 29.47 -13.79
CA SER A 49 2.37 30.12 -12.80
C SER A 49 1.43 31.14 -13.44
N ARG A 50 1.90 31.93 -14.43
CA ARG A 50 1.06 32.85 -15.20
C ARG A 50 -0.01 32.12 -16.03
N LEU A 51 0.31 30.96 -16.60
CA LEU A 51 -0.67 30.13 -17.30
C LEU A 51 -1.73 29.56 -16.34
N LEU A 52 -1.33 29.17 -15.12
CA LEU A 52 -2.27 28.73 -14.07
C LEU A 52 -3.17 29.87 -13.58
N GLU A 53 -2.64 31.08 -13.41
CA GLU A 53 -3.42 32.28 -13.09
C GLU A 53 -4.48 32.56 -14.17
N GLU A 54 -4.11 32.49 -15.44
CA GLU A 54 -5.05 32.66 -16.55
C GLU A 54 -6.09 31.53 -16.58
N ALA A 55 -5.67 30.28 -16.36
CA ALA A 55 -6.57 29.13 -16.25
C ALA A 55 -7.61 29.34 -15.13
N SER A 56 -7.17 29.86 -13.98
CA SER A 56 -8.05 30.24 -12.87
C SER A 56 -9.08 31.28 -13.30
N ARG A 57 -8.66 32.33 -14.03
CA ARG A 57 -9.56 33.38 -14.52
C ARG A 57 -10.58 32.84 -15.53
N ILE A 58 -10.13 32.04 -16.50
CA ILE A 58 -10.98 31.40 -17.52
C ILE A 58 -12.02 30.49 -16.86
N ALA A 59 -11.60 29.67 -15.89
CA ALA A 59 -12.48 28.78 -15.14
C ALA A 59 -13.53 29.55 -14.32
N ALA A 60 -13.11 30.60 -13.60
CA ALA A 60 -14.00 31.44 -12.81
C ALA A 60 -15.03 32.18 -13.69
N ALA A 61 -14.60 32.73 -14.84
CA ALA A 61 -15.49 33.37 -15.80
C ALA A 61 -16.51 32.40 -16.42
N SER A 62 -16.15 31.12 -16.51
CA SER A 62 -17.03 30.04 -16.99
C SER A 62 -17.94 29.46 -15.89
N GLY A 63 -17.97 30.07 -14.70
CA GLY A 63 -18.83 29.65 -13.59
C GLY A 63 -18.32 28.46 -12.79
N SER A 64 -17.05 28.05 -12.94
CA SER A 64 -16.46 26.97 -12.16
C SER A 64 -16.00 27.44 -10.78
N ARG A 65 -16.04 26.56 -9.79
CA ARG A 65 -15.44 26.77 -8.46
C ARG A 65 -13.94 26.49 -8.55
N VAL A 66 -13.12 27.54 -8.47
CA VAL A 66 -11.67 27.38 -8.45
C VAL A 66 -11.17 27.27 -7.02
N ILE A 67 -10.35 26.26 -6.74
CA ILE A 67 -9.55 26.13 -5.53
C ILE A 67 -8.09 25.96 -5.93
N ALA A 68 -7.21 26.65 -5.23
CA ALA A 68 -5.80 26.70 -5.58
C ALA A 68 -4.90 26.52 -4.36
N THR A 69 -3.76 25.89 -4.56
CA THR A 69 -2.67 25.81 -3.58
C THR A 69 -1.33 25.92 -4.30
N THR A 70 -0.29 26.27 -3.56
CA THR A 70 1.08 26.43 -4.07
C THR A 70 2.04 25.71 -3.14
N GLY A 71 2.98 24.93 -3.69
CA GLY A 71 4.03 24.29 -2.90
C GLY A 71 4.88 25.32 -2.15
N VAL A 72 5.15 25.08 -0.87
CA VAL A 72 5.97 25.95 -0.02
C VAL A 72 7.10 25.11 0.54
N GLU A 73 8.34 25.47 0.21
CA GLU A 73 9.55 24.72 0.55
C GLU A 73 9.69 24.36 2.03
N PHE A 74 9.33 25.27 2.94
CA PHE A 74 9.39 25.03 4.39
C PHE A 74 8.27 24.13 4.91
N GLU A 75 7.21 23.94 4.14
CA GLU A 75 6.11 23.05 4.48
C GLU A 75 6.31 21.62 3.99
N VAL A 76 7.39 21.32 3.25
CA VAL A 76 7.65 19.96 2.73
C VAL A 76 7.73 18.90 3.85
N GLY A 77 8.08 19.31 5.08
CA GLY A 77 8.08 18.43 6.26
C GLY A 77 6.78 18.40 7.07
N LEU A 78 5.78 19.20 6.70
CA LEU A 78 4.48 19.29 7.36
C LEU A 78 3.44 18.48 6.60
N GLY A 79 3.20 17.23 7.02
CA GLY A 79 2.13 16.43 6.43
C GLY A 79 0.79 17.16 6.41
N TYR A 80 0.17 17.14 5.24
CA TYR A 80 -1.11 17.74 4.89
C TYR A 80 -1.17 19.27 4.90
N ALA A 81 -0.06 20.00 4.97
CA ALA A 81 -0.08 21.46 4.93
C ALA A 81 -0.64 22.00 3.61
N GLY A 82 -0.18 21.47 2.48
CA GLY A 82 -0.68 21.87 1.16
C GLY A 82 -2.17 21.56 0.96
N LEU A 83 -2.62 20.42 1.49
CA LEU A 83 -4.02 19.99 1.46
C LEU A 83 -4.90 20.83 2.40
N ASN A 84 -4.39 21.19 3.59
CA ASN A 84 -5.07 22.10 4.50
C ASN A 84 -5.35 23.44 3.81
N ARG A 85 -4.33 24.05 3.19
CA ARG A 85 -4.49 25.32 2.45
C ARG A 85 -5.50 25.20 1.31
N LEU A 86 -5.47 24.10 0.56
CA LEU A 86 -6.41 23.87 -0.53
C LEU A 86 -7.87 23.72 -0.04
N LEU A 87 -8.08 23.00 1.06
CA LEU A 87 -9.41 22.64 1.56
C LEU A 87 -9.97 23.59 2.62
N ALA A 88 -9.16 24.47 3.20
CA ALA A 88 -9.61 25.46 4.19
C ALA A 88 -10.81 26.31 3.71
N PRO A 89 -10.87 26.79 2.44
CA PRO A 89 -12.03 27.50 1.93
C PRO A 89 -13.30 26.64 1.79
N LEU A 90 -13.18 25.32 1.89
CA LEU A 90 -14.26 24.34 1.75
C LEU A 90 -14.69 23.73 3.09
N ARG A 91 -14.19 24.25 4.23
CA ARG A 91 -14.43 23.69 5.56
C ARG A 91 -15.92 23.52 5.88
N ALA A 92 -16.77 24.47 5.49
CA ALA A 92 -18.22 24.38 5.71
C ALA A 92 -18.88 23.20 4.98
N GLU A 93 -18.27 22.71 3.89
CA GLU A 93 -18.79 21.57 3.13
C GLU A 93 -18.40 20.22 3.77
N PHE A 94 -17.55 20.19 4.80
CA PHE A 94 -17.18 18.95 5.48
C PHE A 94 -18.38 18.29 6.17
N ASP A 95 -19.38 19.08 6.57
CA ASP A 95 -20.65 18.59 7.12
C ASP A 95 -21.45 17.75 6.11
N SER A 96 -21.13 17.81 4.82
CA SER A 96 -21.79 17.03 3.77
C SER A 96 -21.23 15.61 3.61
N LEU A 97 -20.09 15.33 4.25
CA LEU A 97 -19.45 14.02 4.25
C LEU A 97 -20.05 13.12 5.31
N ASP A 98 -19.94 11.81 5.12
CA ASP A 98 -20.20 10.85 6.17
C ASP A 98 -19.19 11.02 7.33
N PRO A 99 -19.58 10.65 8.57
CA PRO A 99 -18.76 10.91 9.75
C PRO A 99 -17.31 10.41 9.67
N PRO A 100 -17.00 9.22 9.12
CA PRO A 100 -15.63 8.76 8.95
C PRO A 100 -14.76 9.67 8.05
N HIS A 101 -15.25 10.07 6.87
CA HIS A 101 -14.53 10.96 5.97
C HIS A 101 -14.35 12.36 6.55
N ARG A 102 -15.38 12.88 7.22
CA ARG A 102 -15.31 14.15 7.93
C ARG A 102 -14.23 14.11 9.02
N GLN A 103 -14.30 13.11 9.90
CA GLN A 103 -13.34 12.97 11.01
C GLN A 103 -11.91 12.81 10.49
N ALA A 104 -11.72 12.07 9.41
CA ALA A 104 -10.40 11.89 8.80
C ALA A 104 -9.80 13.22 8.30
N LEU A 105 -10.59 14.04 7.58
CA LEU A 105 -10.16 15.37 7.17
C LEU A 105 -9.96 16.30 8.37
N GLU A 106 -10.86 16.27 9.35
CA GLU A 106 -10.74 17.11 10.54
C GLU A 106 -9.48 16.78 11.36
N VAL A 107 -9.11 15.51 11.51
CA VAL A 107 -7.89 15.12 12.23
C VAL A 107 -6.62 15.37 11.39
N ALA A 108 -6.61 14.98 10.12
CA ALA A 108 -5.43 15.14 9.24
C ALA A 108 -5.06 16.62 9.05
N LEU A 109 -6.08 17.47 8.85
CA LEU A 109 -5.92 18.90 8.65
C LEU A 109 -5.79 19.68 9.98
N GLY A 110 -5.88 19.02 11.14
CA GLY A 110 -5.68 19.64 12.45
C GLY A 110 -6.87 20.46 12.98
N TYR A 111 -8.08 20.21 12.50
CA TYR A 111 -9.32 20.83 13.01
C TYR A 111 -9.95 20.07 14.21
N ALA A 112 -9.60 18.81 14.42
CA ALA A 112 -10.07 17.99 15.54
C ALA A 112 -8.96 17.05 16.06
N SER A 113 -9.16 16.51 17.27
CA SER A 113 -8.32 15.45 17.83
C SER A 113 -9.01 14.10 17.67
N GLY A 114 -8.25 13.04 17.39
CA GLY A 114 -8.77 11.69 17.20
C GLY A 114 -7.65 10.68 16.91
N PRO A 115 -7.99 9.41 16.62
CA PRO A 115 -7.00 8.43 16.15
C PRO A 115 -6.36 8.91 14.84
N PRO A 116 -5.09 8.55 14.58
CA PRO A 116 -4.41 8.95 13.36
C PRO A 116 -5.19 8.47 12.13
N PRO A 117 -5.62 9.40 11.26
CA PRO A 117 -6.42 9.04 10.11
C PRO A 117 -5.55 8.27 9.13
N LEU A 118 -6.13 7.23 8.58
CA LEU A 118 -5.51 6.45 7.53
C LEU A 118 -5.35 7.38 6.31
N PRO A 119 -4.15 7.50 5.70
CA PRO A 119 -3.94 8.54 4.71
C PRO A 119 -4.86 8.38 3.47
N LEU A 120 -5.26 7.16 3.07
CA LEU A 120 -6.29 6.97 2.03
C LEU A 120 -7.66 7.51 2.43
N LEU A 121 -8.09 7.34 3.69
CA LEU A 121 -9.36 7.89 4.15
C LEU A 121 -9.36 9.42 3.99
N VAL A 122 -8.21 10.07 4.19
CA VAL A 122 -8.02 11.51 3.91
C VAL A 122 -8.11 11.79 2.41
N TYR A 123 -7.51 10.96 1.55
CA TYR A 123 -7.53 11.15 0.10
C TYR A 123 -8.93 10.91 -0.50
N GLY A 124 -9.60 9.84 -0.07
CA GLY A 124 -10.96 9.48 -0.43
C GLY A 124 -11.98 10.49 0.08
N ALA A 125 -11.81 10.99 1.31
CA ALA A 125 -12.60 12.10 1.82
C ALA A 125 -12.39 13.38 1.00
N THR A 126 -11.15 13.67 0.60
CA THR A 126 -10.83 14.80 -0.29
C THR A 126 -11.53 14.65 -1.64
N LEU A 127 -11.42 13.49 -2.29
CA LEU A 127 -12.09 13.23 -3.57
C LEU A 127 -13.61 13.31 -3.42
N THR A 128 -14.19 12.66 -2.41
CA THR A 128 -15.64 12.65 -2.13
C THR A 128 -16.16 14.06 -1.90
N LEU A 129 -15.42 14.90 -1.18
CA LEU A 129 -15.75 16.30 -0.96
C LEU A 129 -15.78 17.07 -2.29
N LEU A 130 -14.74 16.92 -3.11
CA LEU A 130 -14.66 17.59 -4.41
C LEU A 130 -15.75 17.08 -5.36
N GLU A 131 -16.04 15.79 -5.37
CA GLU A 131 -17.14 15.20 -6.14
C GLU A 131 -18.49 15.75 -5.71
N HIS A 132 -18.74 15.85 -4.40
CA HIS A 132 -19.96 16.43 -3.85
C HIS A 132 -20.18 17.85 -4.34
N ILE A 133 -19.13 18.68 -4.31
CA ILE A 133 -19.18 20.06 -4.83
C ILE A 133 -19.36 20.06 -6.35
N SER A 134 -18.68 19.15 -7.05
CA SER A 134 -18.73 19.01 -8.51
C SER A 134 -20.14 18.69 -9.04
N ARG A 135 -21.02 18.10 -8.22
CA ARG A 135 -22.45 17.85 -8.55
C ARG A 135 -23.30 19.13 -8.58
N ARG A 136 -22.85 20.22 -7.97
CA ARG A 136 -23.53 21.53 -8.04
C ARG A 136 -22.98 22.39 -9.16
N GLN A 137 -21.66 22.46 -9.29
CA GLN A 137 -20.96 23.25 -10.32
C GLN A 137 -19.58 22.64 -10.59
N PRO A 138 -18.99 22.79 -11.78
CA PRO A 138 -17.66 22.28 -12.07
C PRO A 138 -16.60 22.81 -11.09
N VAL A 139 -15.64 21.97 -10.72
CA VAL A 139 -14.54 22.33 -9.80
C VAL A 139 -13.22 22.32 -10.55
N VAL A 140 -12.40 23.34 -10.35
CA VAL A 140 -11.04 23.40 -10.90
C VAL A 140 -10.06 23.45 -9.74
N VAL A 141 -9.19 22.45 -9.66
CA VAL A 141 -8.11 22.32 -8.68
C VAL A 141 -6.81 22.77 -9.34
N ILE A 142 -6.20 23.81 -8.80
CA ILE A 142 -4.93 24.35 -9.30
C ILE A 142 -3.83 24.12 -8.26
N VAL A 143 -2.72 23.53 -8.70
CA VAL A 143 -1.57 23.24 -7.86
C VAL A 143 -0.31 23.82 -8.49
N ASP A 144 0.15 24.96 -7.99
CA ASP A 144 1.42 25.53 -8.47
C ASP A 144 2.62 24.95 -7.69
N ASP A 145 3.76 24.82 -8.38
CA ASP A 145 5.02 24.31 -7.81
C ASP A 145 4.86 22.99 -7.01
N LEU A 146 4.24 21.98 -7.63
CA LEU A 146 3.88 20.69 -7.03
C LEU A 146 5.08 19.94 -6.40
N ALA A 147 6.31 20.18 -6.88
CA ALA A 147 7.53 19.62 -6.32
C ALA A 147 7.85 20.10 -4.88
N TRP A 148 7.24 21.21 -4.44
CA TRP A 148 7.44 21.80 -3.12
C TRP A 148 6.25 21.57 -2.19
N LEU A 149 5.30 20.72 -2.56
CA LEU A 149 4.27 20.26 -1.63
C LEU A 149 4.85 19.24 -0.64
N ASP A 150 4.26 19.19 0.56
CA ASP A 150 4.52 18.09 1.48
C ASP A 150 4.08 16.75 0.87
N GLU A 151 4.79 15.69 1.23
CA GLU A 151 4.63 14.39 0.58
C GLU A 151 3.22 13.81 0.76
N ALA A 152 2.60 14.01 1.93
CA ALA A 152 1.25 13.54 2.21
C ALA A 152 0.20 14.27 1.34
N SER A 153 0.31 15.60 1.19
CA SER A 153 -0.55 16.38 0.29
C SER A 153 -0.31 16.04 -1.18
N ALA A 154 0.95 15.88 -1.60
CA ALA A 154 1.28 15.51 -2.97
C ALA A 154 0.64 14.17 -3.34
N LYS A 155 0.74 13.16 -2.46
CA LYS A 155 0.08 11.86 -2.63
C LYS A 155 -1.45 12.00 -2.67
N ALA A 156 -2.05 12.82 -1.80
CA ALA A 156 -3.50 13.07 -1.81
C ALA A 156 -3.98 13.70 -3.12
N LEU A 157 -3.26 14.69 -3.64
CA LEU A 157 -3.64 15.43 -4.84
C LEU A 157 -3.40 14.61 -6.11
N VAL A 158 -2.32 13.83 -6.16
CA VAL A 158 -2.10 12.85 -7.23
C VAL A 158 -3.21 11.78 -7.22
N PHE A 159 -3.62 11.30 -6.04
CA PHE A 159 -4.73 10.36 -5.90
C PHE A 159 -6.04 10.93 -6.49
N VAL A 160 -6.36 12.19 -6.17
CA VAL A 160 -7.52 12.89 -6.73
C VAL A 160 -7.39 13.00 -8.24
N ALA A 161 -6.24 13.49 -8.74
CA ALA A 161 -5.99 13.68 -10.16
C ALA A 161 -6.16 12.41 -11.00
N GLN A 162 -5.86 11.24 -10.43
CA GLN A 162 -6.02 9.95 -11.11
C GLN A 162 -7.47 9.47 -11.22
N ARG A 163 -8.40 10.04 -10.45
CA ARG A 163 -9.79 9.57 -10.31
C ARG A 163 -10.84 10.61 -10.73
N VAL A 164 -10.42 11.73 -11.30
CA VAL A 164 -11.35 12.76 -11.78
C VAL A 164 -12.14 12.36 -13.04
N THR A 165 -11.75 11.30 -13.76
CA THR A 165 -12.48 10.86 -14.96
C THR A 165 -13.90 10.41 -14.62
N GLY A 166 -14.90 10.94 -15.35
CA GLY A 166 -16.32 10.72 -15.08
C GLY A 166 -16.92 11.69 -14.05
N THR A 167 -16.13 12.63 -13.52
CA THR A 167 -16.58 13.70 -12.62
C THR A 167 -16.62 15.06 -13.34
N ARG A 168 -17.03 16.14 -12.66
CA ARG A 168 -16.90 17.52 -13.18
C ARG A 168 -15.75 18.27 -12.53
N ILE A 169 -14.61 17.58 -12.37
CA ILE A 169 -13.40 18.09 -11.72
C ILE A 169 -12.28 18.21 -12.75
N ALA A 170 -11.71 19.40 -12.89
CA ALA A 170 -10.49 19.64 -13.65
C ALA A 170 -9.31 19.81 -12.69
N PHE A 171 -8.24 19.04 -12.88
CA PHE A 171 -7.00 19.16 -12.10
C PHE A 171 -5.87 19.72 -12.97
N LEU A 172 -5.29 20.85 -12.57
CA LEU A 172 -4.14 21.48 -13.22
C LEU A 172 -2.99 21.63 -12.23
N GLY A 173 -1.85 21.01 -12.51
CA GLY A 173 -0.64 21.16 -11.71
C GLY A 173 0.54 21.73 -12.50
N ALA A 174 1.51 22.34 -11.84
CA ALA A 174 2.77 22.76 -12.46
C ALA A 174 3.99 22.13 -11.77
N THR A 175 4.97 21.70 -12.57
CA THR A 175 6.25 21.14 -12.10
C THR A 175 7.42 21.57 -12.99
N ARG A 176 8.64 21.54 -12.44
CA ARG A 176 9.88 21.93 -13.15
C ARG A 176 10.39 20.82 -14.08
N ASP A 177 10.32 19.58 -13.63
CA ASP A 177 10.72 18.39 -14.37
C ASP A 177 9.61 17.33 -14.38
N ILE A 178 9.71 16.39 -15.31
CA ILE A 178 8.88 15.18 -15.33
C ILE A 178 9.14 14.44 -14.01
N LEU A 179 8.06 14.21 -13.24
CA LEU A 179 8.07 13.73 -11.86
C LEU A 179 9.05 12.57 -11.57
N GLN A 180 9.50 12.50 -10.30
CA GLN A 180 10.25 11.37 -9.73
C GLN A 180 9.57 10.01 -10.01
N PRO A 181 10.31 8.88 -10.06
CA PRO A 181 9.76 7.57 -10.43
C PRO A 181 8.52 7.14 -9.62
N SER A 182 8.45 7.47 -8.33
CA SER A 182 7.33 7.17 -7.43
C SER A 182 6.03 7.93 -7.75
N MET A 183 6.11 9.00 -8.55
CA MET A 183 4.99 9.84 -8.97
C MET A 183 4.72 9.77 -10.48
N ARG A 184 5.42 8.88 -11.22
CA ARG A 184 5.17 8.64 -12.65
C ARG A 184 3.92 7.80 -12.82
N SER A 185 2.82 8.47 -13.16
CA SER A 185 1.56 7.83 -13.54
C SER A 185 1.27 8.11 -15.02
N HIS A 186 0.91 7.07 -15.76
CA HIS A 186 0.47 7.16 -17.16
C HIS A 186 -0.92 7.82 -17.30
N ALA A 187 -1.60 8.13 -16.19
CA ALA A 187 -2.97 8.65 -16.18
C ALA A 187 -3.07 10.18 -16.22
N ILE A 188 -1.96 10.92 -16.04
CA ILE A 188 -1.96 12.39 -16.05
C ILE A 188 -1.26 12.92 -17.31
N ALA A 189 -1.97 13.70 -18.11
CA ALA A 189 -1.43 14.23 -19.36
C ALA A 189 -0.45 15.39 -19.12
N ASN A 190 0.67 15.43 -19.85
CA ASN A 190 1.65 16.51 -19.74
C ASN A 190 1.47 17.53 -20.87
N LEU A 191 1.42 18.82 -20.52
CA LEU A 191 1.52 19.95 -21.43
C LEU A 191 2.90 20.60 -21.24
N ILE A 192 3.79 20.41 -22.22
CA ILE A 192 5.15 20.94 -22.14
C ILE A 192 5.15 22.43 -22.48
N VAL A 193 5.55 23.27 -21.53
CA VAL A 193 5.65 24.72 -21.71
C VAL A 193 7.05 25.07 -22.20
N GLN A 194 7.14 25.42 -23.49
CA GLN A 194 8.40 25.73 -24.15
C GLN A 194 8.89 27.15 -23.82
N PRO A 195 10.19 27.45 -23.93
CA PRO A 195 10.67 28.82 -24.01
C PRO A 195 9.99 29.59 -25.17
N LEU A 196 9.87 30.91 -25.04
CA LEU A 196 9.38 31.77 -26.12
C LEU A 196 10.34 31.70 -27.31
N ASN A 197 9.79 31.77 -28.52
CA ASN A 197 10.60 31.91 -29.72
C ASN A 197 11.18 33.34 -29.83
N ASP A 198 12.07 33.55 -30.79
CA ASP A 198 12.76 34.84 -30.96
C ASP A 198 11.77 35.99 -31.23
N ASP A 199 10.78 35.79 -32.09
CA ASP A 199 9.77 36.82 -32.41
C ASP A 199 8.92 37.22 -31.19
N GLN A 200 8.50 36.23 -30.38
CA GLN A 200 7.74 36.44 -29.15
C GLN A 200 8.61 37.10 -28.07
N SER A 201 9.89 36.73 -27.99
CA SER A 201 10.86 37.33 -27.07
C SER A 201 11.11 38.79 -27.40
N GLU A 202 11.23 39.11 -28.69
CA GLU A 202 11.35 40.48 -29.19
C GLU A 202 10.10 41.31 -28.86
N LEU A 203 8.91 40.76 -29.06
CA LEU A 203 7.65 41.39 -28.71
C LEU A 203 7.53 41.67 -27.20
N LEU A 204 8.02 40.75 -26.36
CA LEU A 204 8.06 40.91 -24.91
C LEU A 204 9.01 42.05 -24.51
N ILE A 205 10.15 42.23 -25.19
CA ILE A 205 11.04 43.38 -24.99
C ILE A 205 10.37 44.66 -25.44
N ASP A 206 9.77 44.70 -26.64
CA ASP A 206 9.12 45.91 -27.17
C ASP A 206 8.03 46.44 -26.24
N ARG A 207 7.32 45.53 -25.58
CA ARG A 207 6.27 45.89 -24.64
C ARG A 207 6.80 46.31 -23.27
N SER A 208 7.89 45.70 -22.80
CA SER A 208 8.43 45.94 -21.47
C SER A 208 9.41 47.13 -21.42
N ASP A 209 10.22 47.31 -22.46
CA ASP A 209 11.13 48.46 -22.62
C ASP A 209 11.36 48.81 -24.11
N PRO A 210 10.46 49.60 -24.73
CA PRO A 210 10.57 49.96 -26.15
C PRO A 210 11.76 50.89 -26.48
N ARG A 211 12.46 51.43 -25.47
CA ARG A 211 13.56 52.39 -25.66
C ARG A 211 14.93 51.74 -25.53
N LEU A 212 14.98 50.43 -25.36
CA LEU A 212 16.21 49.70 -25.14
C LEU A 212 17.11 49.74 -26.39
N ALA A 213 18.39 50.08 -26.21
CA ALA A 213 19.32 50.16 -27.34
C ALA A 213 19.51 48.78 -28.01
N HIS A 214 19.61 48.77 -29.35
CA HIS A 214 19.69 47.53 -30.14
C HIS A 214 20.81 46.56 -29.70
N ALA A 215 21.96 47.09 -29.28
CA ALA A 215 23.07 46.26 -28.78
C ALA A 215 22.77 45.61 -27.41
N ALA A 216 21.96 46.25 -26.58
CA ALA A 216 21.52 45.69 -25.30
C ALA A 216 20.38 44.68 -25.49
N ARG A 217 19.46 44.93 -26.44
CA ARG A 217 18.38 44.03 -26.85
C ARG A 217 18.93 42.67 -27.31
N HIS A 218 19.90 42.70 -28.22
CA HIS A 218 20.56 41.48 -28.72
C HIS A 218 21.26 40.69 -27.61
N ARG A 219 21.86 41.36 -26.61
CA ARG A 219 22.48 40.68 -25.47
C ARG A 219 21.44 40.02 -24.57
N ILE A 220 20.34 40.70 -24.27
CA ILE A 220 19.26 40.17 -23.44
C ILE A 220 18.65 38.92 -24.06
N LEU A 221 18.32 38.94 -25.35
CA LEU A 221 17.74 37.78 -26.05
C LEU A 221 18.71 36.59 -26.06
N GLN A 222 19.98 36.84 -26.39
CA GLN A 222 21.01 35.81 -26.41
C GLN A 222 21.22 35.19 -25.01
N GLN A 223 21.09 36.01 -23.95
CA GLN A 223 21.26 35.57 -22.57
C GLN A 223 20.01 34.87 -22.00
N ALA A 224 18.82 35.35 -22.34
CA ALA A 224 17.57 34.85 -21.80
C ALA A 224 17.09 33.55 -22.45
N GLN A 225 17.55 33.24 -23.68
CA GLN A 225 17.22 32.01 -24.42
C GLN A 225 15.70 31.70 -24.42
N GLY A 226 14.89 32.73 -24.67
CA GLY A 226 13.43 32.59 -24.70
C GLY A 226 12.75 32.45 -23.33
N ASN A 227 13.47 32.52 -22.21
CA ASN A 227 12.87 32.50 -20.88
C ASN A 227 12.22 33.87 -20.57
N PRO A 228 10.88 33.96 -20.45
CA PRO A 228 10.17 35.23 -20.26
C PRO A 228 10.64 36.00 -19.02
N LEU A 229 10.87 35.29 -17.91
CA LEU A 229 11.37 35.92 -16.68
C LEU A 229 12.74 36.54 -16.94
N ALA A 230 13.65 35.81 -17.57
CA ALA A 230 14.98 36.32 -17.84
C ALA A 230 14.97 37.54 -18.77
N ILE A 231 14.09 37.55 -19.77
CA ILE A 231 13.91 38.70 -20.66
C ILE A 231 13.50 39.94 -19.87
N LEU A 232 12.47 39.83 -19.03
CA LEU A 232 11.95 40.94 -18.23
C LEU A 232 12.97 41.42 -17.19
N GLU A 233 13.65 40.49 -16.53
CA GLU A 233 14.62 40.82 -15.49
C GLU A 233 15.90 41.43 -16.05
N LEU A 234 16.50 40.85 -17.10
CA LEU A 234 17.70 41.40 -17.71
C LEU A 234 17.44 42.78 -18.36
N SER A 235 16.24 43.01 -18.91
CA SER A 235 15.83 44.33 -19.41
C SER A 235 15.82 45.38 -18.30
N ARG A 236 15.32 45.04 -17.10
CA ARG A 236 15.33 45.93 -15.93
C ARG A 236 16.75 46.22 -15.42
N VAL A 237 17.65 45.23 -15.43
CA VAL A 237 19.07 45.40 -15.03
C VAL A 237 19.80 46.37 -15.95
N VAL A 238 19.67 46.18 -17.26
CA VAL A 238 20.33 47.02 -18.27
C VAL A 238 19.93 48.49 -18.12
N ARG A 239 18.71 48.76 -17.67
CA ARG A 239 18.21 50.13 -17.42
C ARG A 239 18.86 50.80 -16.20
N GLN A 240 19.34 50.03 -15.24
CA GLN A 240 19.92 50.52 -13.98
C GLN A 240 21.45 50.65 -14.02
N LEU A 241 22.12 50.05 -15.00
CA LEU A 241 23.57 50.12 -15.16
C LEU A 241 24.01 51.39 -15.91
N PRO A 242 25.06 52.11 -15.46
CA PRO A 242 25.67 53.19 -16.23
C PRO A 242 26.23 52.67 -17.56
N ALA A 243 26.07 53.46 -18.62
CA ALA A 243 26.58 53.12 -19.95
C ALA A 243 28.11 52.88 -19.92
N GLY A 244 28.55 51.61 -20.01
CA GLY A 244 29.96 51.27 -20.16
C GLY A 244 30.47 50.08 -19.33
N VAL A 245 29.72 49.54 -18.37
CA VAL A 245 30.18 48.37 -17.60
C VAL A 245 29.94 47.10 -18.44
N SER A 246 31.04 46.52 -18.96
CA SER A 246 31.05 45.25 -19.68
C SER A 246 31.86 44.22 -18.90
N GLY A 247 31.36 42.99 -18.77
CA GLY A 247 32.14 41.89 -18.19
C GLY A 247 31.48 40.51 -18.31
N ALA A 248 31.98 39.74 -19.28
CA ALA A 248 32.14 38.28 -19.34
C ALA A 248 31.39 37.37 -18.34
N SER A 249 30.22 36.84 -18.73
CA SER A 249 29.61 35.66 -18.08
C SER A 249 28.79 34.86 -19.11
N HIS A 250 29.43 34.10 -20.00
CA HIS A 250 28.73 33.23 -20.97
C HIS A 250 28.68 31.75 -20.57
N HIS A 251 29.32 31.35 -19.46
CA HIS A 251 29.44 29.95 -19.03
C HIS A 251 28.68 29.58 -17.73
N ILE A 252 27.97 30.53 -17.12
CA ILE A 252 27.21 30.30 -15.87
C ILE A 252 25.74 29.95 -16.20
N PRO A 253 25.06 28.99 -15.52
CA PRO A 253 23.62 28.75 -15.69
C PRO A 253 22.76 30.01 -15.53
N LEU A 254 21.64 30.11 -16.27
CA LEU A 254 20.75 31.28 -16.26
C LEU A 254 20.17 31.59 -14.86
N SER A 255 19.95 30.56 -14.05
CA SER A 255 19.48 30.67 -12.66
C SER A 255 20.44 31.51 -11.80
N ASP A 256 21.74 31.29 -11.94
CA ASP A 256 22.75 31.89 -11.05
C ASP A 256 23.01 33.35 -11.46
N ARG A 257 22.92 33.67 -12.76
CA ARG A 257 22.98 35.06 -13.24
C ARG A 257 21.78 35.89 -12.83
N LEU A 258 20.58 35.28 -12.80
CA LEU A 258 19.39 35.94 -12.30
C LEU A 258 19.51 36.20 -10.79
N LYS A 259 20.07 35.25 -10.03
CA LYS A 259 20.41 35.48 -8.62
C LYS A 259 21.39 36.65 -8.45
N GLU A 260 22.51 36.67 -9.17
CA GLU A 260 23.48 37.79 -9.14
C GLU A 260 22.85 39.14 -9.49
N SER A 261 21.88 39.16 -10.41
CA SER A 261 21.11 40.37 -10.71
C SER A 261 20.24 40.83 -9.54
N PHE A 262 19.56 39.91 -8.86
CA PHE A 262 18.70 40.26 -7.71
C PHE A 262 19.55 40.75 -6.53
N SER A 263 20.65 40.03 -6.29
CA SER A 263 21.73 40.40 -5.39
C SER A 263 22.21 41.85 -5.56
N PHE A 264 22.55 42.22 -6.80
CA PHE A 264 22.99 43.59 -7.10
C PHE A 264 21.93 44.64 -6.72
N ARG A 265 20.63 44.38 -6.94
CA ARG A 265 19.55 45.33 -6.59
C ARG A 265 19.32 45.46 -5.09
N MET A 266 19.60 44.41 -4.32
CA MET A 266 19.46 44.41 -2.87
C MET A 266 20.64 45.08 -2.17
N SER A 267 21.80 45.18 -2.84
CA SER A 267 23.04 45.73 -2.25
C SER A 267 22.87 47.14 -1.67
N ASP A 268 22.08 47.99 -2.35
CA ASP A 268 21.82 49.39 -1.97
C ASP A 268 20.67 49.59 -0.96
N PHE A 269 19.99 48.52 -0.56
CA PHE A 269 18.89 48.63 0.41
C PHE A 269 19.38 48.91 1.82
N ALA A 270 18.56 49.66 2.58
CA ALA A 270 18.77 49.80 4.01
C ALA A 270 18.68 48.43 4.70
N GLU A 271 19.43 48.26 5.77
CA GLU A 271 19.48 46.99 6.53
C GLU A 271 18.11 46.57 7.06
N VAL A 272 17.22 47.52 7.36
CA VAL A 272 15.82 47.24 7.76
C VAL A 272 15.05 46.57 6.63
N THR A 273 15.14 47.08 5.40
CA THR A 273 14.48 46.47 4.22
C THR A 273 15.03 45.07 3.92
N LYS A 274 16.34 44.85 4.03
CA LYS A 274 16.96 43.53 3.83
C LYS A 274 16.48 42.53 4.89
N ARG A 275 16.46 42.94 6.16
CA ARG A 275 15.94 42.12 7.27
C ARG A 275 14.48 41.74 7.06
N ASP A 276 13.63 42.69 6.67
CA ASP A 276 12.20 42.45 6.52
C ASP A 276 11.91 41.56 5.28
N LEU A 277 12.70 41.69 4.21
CA LEU A 277 12.70 40.75 3.08
C LEU A 277 13.14 39.34 3.50
N LEU A 278 14.12 39.22 4.39
CA LEU A 278 14.55 37.92 4.92
C LEU A 278 13.47 37.27 5.78
N LEU A 279 12.77 38.03 6.63
CA LEU A 279 11.64 37.53 7.41
C LEU A 279 10.52 37.01 6.49
N LEU A 280 10.18 37.76 5.44
CA LEU A 280 9.26 37.33 4.38
C LEU A 280 9.74 36.04 3.70
N ALA A 281 11.03 35.97 3.38
CA ALA A 281 11.61 34.81 2.71
C ALA A 281 11.61 33.56 3.60
N LEU A 282 11.76 33.68 4.92
CA LEU A 282 11.81 32.52 5.81
C LEU A 282 10.43 32.07 6.30
N ASP A 283 9.47 32.97 6.54
CA ASP A 283 8.10 32.57 6.92
C ASP A 283 7.40 31.83 5.78
N GLY A 284 7.57 32.31 4.54
CA GLY A 284 7.04 31.63 3.36
C GLY A 284 5.53 31.71 3.16
N ARG A 285 4.81 32.41 4.04
CA ARG A 285 3.41 32.79 3.81
C ARG A 285 3.34 34.06 2.96
N GLU A 286 2.27 34.15 2.20
CA GLU A 286 1.94 35.36 1.45
C GLU A 286 1.05 36.32 2.26
N ASP A 287 0.51 35.88 3.41
CA ASP A 287 -0.37 36.69 4.26
C ASP A 287 0.42 37.65 5.18
N LEU A 288 -0.22 38.77 5.53
CA LEU A 288 0.36 39.81 6.39
C LEU A 288 0.23 39.49 7.90
N GLY A 289 -0.28 38.30 8.28
CA GLY A 289 -0.63 37.97 9.67
C GLY A 289 0.58 37.95 10.58
N VAL A 290 1.62 37.21 10.17
CA VAL A 290 2.91 37.11 10.87
C VAL A 290 3.64 38.44 10.85
N LEU A 291 3.63 39.14 9.72
CA LEU A 291 4.35 40.39 9.55
C LEU A 291 3.81 41.51 10.44
N LYS A 292 2.49 41.53 10.68
CA LYS A 292 1.87 42.41 11.67
C LYS A 292 2.32 42.09 13.10
N GLN A 293 2.43 40.81 13.44
CA GLN A 293 2.91 40.39 14.77
C GLN A 293 4.41 40.68 14.94
N LEU A 294 5.20 40.55 13.86
CA LEU A 294 6.61 40.93 13.79
C LEU A 294 6.85 42.45 13.69
N GLN A 295 5.79 43.27 13.66
CA GLN A 295 5.84 44.73 13.56
C GLN A 295 6.60 45.25 12.32
N VAL A 296 6.57 44.49 11.22
CA VAL A 296 7.15 44.93 9.94
C VAL A 296 6.30 46.06 9.37
N ALA A 297 6.91 47.23 9.16
CA ALA A 297 6.23 48.39 8.61
C ALA A 297 6.20 48.33 7.08
N PHE A 298 5.02 48.52 6.47
CA PHE A 298 4.86 48.52 5.01
C PHE A 298 5.81 49.48 4.30
N ASP A 299 6.06 50.64 4.90
CA ASP A 299 6.91 51.67 4.33
C ASP A 299 8.36 51.19 4.12
N GLU A 300 8.84 50.25 4.95
CA GLU A 300 10.19 49.69 4.87
C GLU A 300 10.35 48.70 3.70
N LEU A 301 9.24 48.18 3.16
CA LEU A 301 9.21 47.25 2.02
C LEU A 301 8.96 47.95 0.68
N LEU A 302 8.55 49.24 0.68
CA LEU A 302 8.36 50.03 -0.54
C LEU A 302 9.61 50.11 -1.44
N PRO A 303 10.86 50.18 -0.93
CA PRO A 303 12.04 50.11 -1.79
C PRO A 303 12.13 48.80 -2.56
N ALA A 304 11.78 47.68 -1.93
CA ALA A 304 11.79 46.36 -2.55
C ALA A 304 10.67 46.19 -3.60
N GLU A 305 9.50 46.76 -3.34
CA GLU A 305 8.39 46.82 -4.32
C GLU A 305 8.78 47.68 -5.53
N ARG A 306 9.37 48.87 -5.32
CA ARG A 306 9.85 49.73 -6.41
C ARG A 306 10.95 49.10 -7.25
N ALA A 307 11.78 48.26 -6.64
CA ALA A 307 12.78 47.45 -7.33
C ALA A 307 12.19 46.22 -8.06
N GLY A 308 10.88 45.97 -7.91
CA GLY A 308 10.15 44.87 -8.52
C GLY A 308 10.44 43.51 -7.90
N LEU A 309 11.01 43.45 -6.70
CA LEU A 309 11.39 42.19 -6.04
C LEU A 309 10.19 41.51 -5.36
N ILE A 310 9.26 42.32 -4.87
CA ILE A 310 8.01 41.89 -4.26
C ILE A 310 6.84 42.64 -4.90
N VAL A 311 5.65 42.06 -4.81
CA VAL A 311 4.37 42.66 -5.17
C VAL A 311 3.52 42.73 -3.91
N ILE A 312 3.05 43.93 -3.56
CA ILE A 312 2.18 44.15 -2.41
C ILE A 312 0.74 44.32 -2.91
N ASN A 313 -0.14 43.40 -2.52
CA ASN A 313 -1.57 43.52 -2.79
C ASN A 313 -2.30 44.04 -1.56
N GLN A 314 -2.65 45.33 -1.57
CA GLN A 314 -3.31 45.99 -0.44
C GLN A 314 -4.77 45.51 -0.22
N GLU A 315 -5.46 45.09 -1.28
CA GLU A 315 -6.85 44.61 -1.18
C GLU A 315 -6.92 43.20 -0.58
N GLN A 316 -5.98 42.34 -0.95
CA GLN A 316 -5.90 40.97 -0.46
C GLN A 316 -5.05 40.82 0.81
N LEU A 317 -4.47 41.91 1.29
CA LEU A 317 -3.55 41.92 2.42
C LEU A 317 -2.47 40.84 2.29
N SER A 318 -1.79 40.83 1.13
CA SER A 318 -0.74 39.85 0.82
C SER A 318 0.51 40.48 0.21
N ILE A 319 1.65 39.83 0.46
CA ILE A 319 2.95 40.16 -0.14
C ILE A 319 3.48 38.91 -0.83
N LYS A 320 3.85 39.04 -2.10
CA LYS A 320 4.44 37.94 -2.88
C LYS A 320 5.80 38.34 -3.38
N PHE A 321 6.74 37.40 -3.38
CA PHE A 321 7.95 37.58 -4.19
C PHE A 321 7.57 37.50 -5.66
N SER A 322 8.07 38.45 -6.46
CA SER A 322 7.84 38.43 -7.91
C SER A 322 8.35 37.15 -8.57
N HIS A 323 9.30 36.46 -7.92
CA HIS A 323 9.81 35.17 -8.36
C HIS A 323 10.43 34.33 -7.22
N PRO A 324 10.28 32.98 -7.22
CA PRO A 324 10.88 32.10 -6.20
C PRO A 324 12.41 32.21 -6.08
N LEU A 325 13.11 32.55 -7.17
CA LEU A 325 14.57 32.77 -7.13
C LEU A 325 14.98 34.01 -6.33
N ILE A 326 14.11 35.00 -6.17
CA ILE A 326 14.39 36.20 -5.36
C ILE A 326 14.44 35.80 -3.90
N ARG A 327 13.48 34.99 -3.45
CA ARG A 327 13.48 34.40 -2.11
C ARG A 327 14.77 33.63 -1.85
N ALA A 328 15.18 32.78 -2.78
CA ALA A 328 16.44 32.03 -2.67
C ALA A 328 17.66 32.97 -2.60
N ALA A 329 17.70 34.03 -3.43
CA ALA A 329 18.77 35.03 -3.40
C ALA A 329 18.83 35.77 -2.06
N VAL A 330 17.68 36.22 -1.53
CA VAL A 330 17.60 36.87 -0.20
C VAL A 330 18.19 35.99 0.89
N ILE A 331 17.84 34.70 0.92
CA ILE A 331 18.34 33.74 1.92
C ILE A 331 19.85 33.49 1.74
N GLU A 332 20.30 33.35 0.49
CA GLU A 332 21.70 33.05 0.15
C GLU A 332 22.65 34.23 0.43
N GLU A 333 22.20 35.45 0.20
CA GLU A 333 22.96 36.68 0.53
C GLU A 333 23.03 36.97 2.02
N SER A 334 22.05 36.47 2.77
CA SER A 334 21.99 36.69 4.20
C SER A 334 23.05 35.87 4.92
N SER A 335 23.80 36.54 5.80
CA SER A 335 24.72 35.90 6.72
C SER A 335 24.00 34.87 7.59
N ALA A 336 24.76 33.93 8.16
CA ALA A 336 24.21 32.95 9.08
C ALA A 336 23.59 33.61 10.34
N GLU A 337 24.10 34.76 10.75
CA GLU A 337 23.59 35.52 11.92
C GLU A 337 22.26 36.21 11.61
N GLU A 338 22.10 36.78 10.41
CA GLU A 338 20.84 37.38 9.97
C GLU A 338 19.75 36.31 9.80
N ARG A 339 20.07 35.18 9.16
CA ARG A 339 19.15 34.04 9.02
C ARG A 339 18.68 33.52 10.36
N ARG A 340 19.61 33.37 11.31
CA ARG A 340 19.30 32.96 12.68
C ARG A 340 18.37 33.95 13.37
N SER A 341 18.72 35.24 13.34
CA SER A 341 17.92 36.29 13.98
C SER A 341 16.51 36.34 13.40
N ALA A 342 16.38 36.15 12.09
CA ALA A 342 15.08 36.09 11.42
C ALA A 342 14.27 34.85 11.80
N HIS A 343 14.89 33.66 11.86
CA HIS A 343 14.23 32.44 12.34
C HIS A 343 13.77 32.56 13.80
N LEU A 344 14.56 33.17 14.69
CA LEU A 344 14.17 33.42 16.08
C LEU A 344 12.97 34.38 16.16
N ALA A 345 13.01 35.49 15.42
CA ALA A 345 11.91 36.43 15.38
C ALA A 345 10.60 35.77 14.90
N ILE A 346 10.66 34.94 13.85
CA ILE A 346 9.50 34.18 13.37
C ILE A 346 9.03 33.17 14.42
N ALA A 347 9.94 32.47 15.09
CA ALA A 347 9.59 31.51 16.14
C ALA A 347 8.89 32.15 17.35
N GLU A 348 9.19 33.41 17.67
CA GLU A 348 8.56 34.14 18.79
C GLU A 348 7.07 34.42 18.55
N VAL A 349 6.65 34.57 17.30
CA VAL A 349 5.25 34.87 16.95
C VAL A 349 4.43 33.61 16.64
N LEU A 350 5.07 32.48 16.35
CA LEU A 350 4.41 31.20 16.05
C LEU A 350 4.05 30.38 17.31
N ILE A 351 3.63 31.03 18.40
CA ILE A 351 3.31 30.35 19.67
C ILE A 351 2.20 29.30 19.47
N ASP A 352 1.22 29.61 18.63
CA ASP A 352 0.06 28.77 18.34
C ASP A 352 0.31 27.74 17.20
N GLU A 353 1.49 27.75 16.59
CA GLU A 353 1.89 26.83 15.51
C GLU A 353 3.15 26.03 15.94
N PRO A 354 3.04 25.13 16.93
CA PRO A 354 4.20 24.54 17.63
C PRO A 354 5.15 23.79 16.70
N PHE A 355 4.64 23.13 15.66
CA PHE A 355 5.47 22.45 14.67
C PHE A 355 6.36 23.44 13.90
N ARG A 356 5.79 24.49 13.29
CA ARG A 356 6.58 25.47 12.51
C ARG A 356 7.55 26.22 13.40
N ARG A 357 7.13 26.55 14.61
CA ARG A 357 8.01 27.10 15.64
C ARG A 357 9.20 26.18 15.92
N ALA A 358 8.98 24.87 16.07
CA ALA A 358 10.06 23.90 16.29
C ALA A 358 11.10 23.91 15.16
N TRP A 359 10.65 23.95 13.90
CA TRP A 359 11.55 23.99 12.74
C TRP A 359 12.31 25.31 12.63
N HIS A 360 11.67 26.45 12.87
CA HIS A 360 12.39 27.72 12.89
C HIS A 360 13.41 27.82 14.03
N LEU A 361 13.08 27.32 15.23
CA LEU A 361 14.07 27.21 16.31
C LEU A 361 15.22 26.27 15.93
N ALA A 362 14.91 25.16 15.23
CA ALA A 362 15.90 24.20 14.75
C ALA A 362 16.86 24.81 13.72
N ASP A 363 16.35 25.64 12.81
CA ASP A 363 17.14 26.32 11.78
C ASP A 363 17.90 27.54 12.32
N ALA A 364 17.45 28.12 13.45
CA ALA A 364 18.19 29.11 14.20
C ALA A 364 19.33 28.51 15.05
N ALA A 365 19.26 27.23 15.40
CA ALA A 365 20.21 26.60 16.31
C ALA A 365 21.64 26.59 15.74
N VAL A 366 22.61 27.04 16.54
CA VAL A 366 24.04 27.15 16.16
C VAL A 366 24.80 25.85 16.42
N ASP A 367 24.36 25.19 17.47
CA ASP A 367 24.93 24.00 18.05
C ASP A 367 23.74 23.18 18.59
N VAL A 368 24.03 22.15 19.35
CA VAL A 368 23.04 21.36 20.06
C VAL A 368 22.17 22.23 20.99
N ASP A 369 20.86 21.98 20.97
CA ASP A 369 19.84 22.63 21.80
C ASP A 369 18.74 21.61 22.15
N GLU A 370 18.78 21.12 23.39
CA GLU A 370 17.81 20.13 23.89
C GLU A 370 16.38 20.67 23.93
N THR A 371 16.19 21.97 24.17
CA THR A 371 14.83 22.55 24.26
C THR A 371 14.14 22.48 22.90
N THR A 372 14.90 22.77 21.85
CA THR A 372 14.44 22.67 20.46
C THR A 372 14.28 21.22 20.02
N ALA A 373 15.20 20.33 20.41
CA ALA A 373 15.08 18.90 20.14
C ALA A 373 13.82 18.29 20.78
N ASP A 374 13.51 18.63 22.04
CA ASP A 374 12.28 18.23 22.73
C ASP A 374 11.02 18.75 22.04
N LEU A 375 11.05 19.99 21.54
CA LEU A 375 9.92 20.56 20.82
C LEU A 375 9.67 19.83 19.50
N LEU A 376 10.74 19.55 18.73
CA LEU A 376 10.66 18.74 17.50
C LEU A 376 10.14 17.34 17.78
N GLU A 377 10.56 16.71 18.87
CA GLU A 377 10.08 15.39 19.27
C GLU A 377 8.57 15.39 19.62
N ARG A 378 8.08 16.41 20.32
CA ARG A 378 6.63 16.56 20.56
C ARG A 378 5.86 16.74 19.26
N SER A 379 6.40 17.54 18.35
CA SER A 379 5.86 17.75 17.00
C SER A 379 5.89 16.48 16.15
N ALA A 380 6.89 15.62 16.31
CA ALA A 380 6.98 14.32 15.64
C ALA A 380 5.81 13.41 16.05
N HIS A 381 5.58 13.28 17.36
CA HIS A 381 4.45 12.50 17.88
C HIS A 381 3.10 13.05 17.43
N GLU A 382 2.95 14.37 17.30
CA GLU A 382 1.74 14.99 16.75
C GLU A 382 1.57 14.72 15.26
N ALA A 383 2.64 14.76 14.47
CA ALA A 383 2.63 14.37 13.06
C ALA A 383 2.16 12.92 12.90
N LEU A 384 2.70 11.99 13.71
CA LEU A 384 2.27 10.59 13.71
C LEU A 384 0.77 10.46 14.06
N ARG A 385 0.28 11.22 15.07
CA ARG A 385 -1.15 11.29 15.42
C ARG A 385 -2.03 11.89 14.31
N ARG A 386 -1.47 12.59 13.33
CA ARG A 386 -2.18 13.08 12.14
C ARG A 386 -2.02 12.17 10.91
N GLY A 387 -1.36 11.01 11.06
CA GLY A 387 -1.10 10.07 9.97
C GLY A 387 0.15 10.40 9.14
N ASP A 388 1.00 11.34 9.59
CA ASP A 388 2.22 11.75 8.90
C ASP A 388 3.47 11.05 9.47
N ALA A 389 3.67 9.79 9.05
CA ALA A 389 4.83 8.99 9.46
C ALA A 389 6.15 9.56 8.92
N TYR A 390 6.16 10.14 7.71
CA TYR A 390 7.35 10.73 7.11
C TYR A 390 7.81 11.99 7.85
N GLY A 391 6.88 12.91 8.14
CA GLY A 391 7.17 14.10 8.94
C GLY A 391 7.61 13.74 10.36
N CYS A 392 7.03 12.69 10.94
CA CYS A 392 7.47 12.13 12.22
C CYS A 392 8.94 11.65 12.17
N ALA A 393 9.30 10.79 11.22
CA ALA A 393 10.67 10.29 11.06
C ALA A 393 11.66 11.45 10.84
N ARG A 394 11.35 12.40 9.95
CA ARG A 394 12.18 13.59 9.69
C ARG A 394 12.38 14.46 10.93
N ALA A 395 11.33 14.69 11.72
CA ALA A 395 11.43 15.46 12.94
C ALA A 395 12.32 14.76 13.98
N PHE A 396 12.25 13.43 14.10
CA PHE A 396 13.16 12.65 14.95
C PHE A 396 14.63 12.75 14.50
N VAL A 397 14.90 12.65 13.20
CA VAL A 397 16.27 12.83 12.66
C VAL A 397 16.80 14.23 12.97
N ARG A 398 15.97 15.27 12.76
CA ARG A 398 16.36 16.65 13.06
C ARG A 398 16.58 16.87 14.56
N ALA A 399 15.70 16.34 15.42
CA ALA A 399 15.83 16.41 16.86
C ALA A 399 17.11 15.71 17.34
N ALA A 400 17.44 14.55 16.78
CA ALA A 400 18.69 13.85 17.07
C ALA A 400 19.93 14.71 16.74
N GLY A 401 19.93 15.42 15.60
CA GLY A 401 21.00 16.33 15.21
C GLY A 401 21.22 17.49 16.19
N LEU A 402 20.17 17.93 16.89
CA LEU A 402 20.21 19.01 17.88
C LEU A 402 20.39 18.53 19.32
N SER A 403 20.44 17.23 19.57
CA SER A 403 20.53 16.68 20.93
C SER A 403 21.96 16.79 21.48
N PRO A 404 22.21 17.53 22.59
CA PRO A 404 23.53 17.57 23.23
C PRO A 404 23.91 16.23 23.86
N ASN A 405 22.92 15.50 24.38
CA ASN A 405 23.13 14.21 25.03
C ASN A 405 23.15 13.08 23.99
N LEU A 406 24.23 12.28 24.01
CA LEU A 406 24.36 11.12 23.13
C LEU A 406 23.26 10.06 23.36
N THR A 407 22.73 9.95 24.58
CA THR A 407 21.63 9.02 24.87
C THR A 407 20.34 9.43 24.15
N ASP A 408 19.97 10.71 24.23
CA ASP A 408 18.76 11.22 23.57
C ASP A 408 18.92 11.22 22.05
N ARG A 409 20.11 11.56 21.56
CA ARG A 409 20.45 11.45 20.13
C ARG A 409 20.26 10.02 19.60
N ARG A 410 20.77 9.03 20.32
CA ARG A 410 20.61 7.60 19.99
C ARG A 410 19.15 7.18 20.00
N ARG A 411 18.40 7.55 21.04
CA ARG A 411 16.97 7.22 21.17
C ARG A 411 16.16 7.76 19.98
N ARG A 412 16.37 9.03 19.62
CA ARG A 412 15.66 9.69 18.51
C ARG A 412 16.03 9.08 17.14
N LEU A 413 17.30 8.73 16.90
CA LEU A 413 17.71 8.01 15.68
C LEU A 413 17.11 6.60 15.60
N ALA A 414 17.06 5.88 16.72
CA ALA A 414 16.46 4.55 16.78
C ALA A 414 14.95 4.59 16.47
N GLN A 415 14.24 5.61 16.97
CA GLN A 415 12.82 5.84 16.65
C GLN A 415 12.61 6.15 15.16
N ALA A 416 13.45 6.99 14.57
CA ALA A 416 13.41 7.26 13.13
C ALA A 416 13.64 5.97 12.30
N ALA A 417 14.69 5.21 12.63
CA ALA A 417 15.00 3.94 11.97
C ALA A 417 13.85 2.93 12.08
N TYR A 418 13.19 2.85 13.24
CA TYR A 418 12.02 2.00 13.43
C TYR A 418 10.84 2.42 12.57
N LEU A 419 10.51 3.72 12.53
CA LEU A 419 9.44 4.23 11.67
C LEU A 419 9.72 3.94 10.21
N GLU A 420 10.94 4.20 9.75
CA GLU A 420 11.37 3.93 8.38
C GLU A 420 11.29 2.43 8.04
N ALA A 421 11.74 1.55 8.95
CA ALA A 421 11.74 0.10 8.72
C ALA A 421 10.34 -0.56 8.83
N GLU A 422 9.62 -0.34 9.92
CA GLU A 422 8.38 -1.07 10.26
C GLU A 422 7.09 -0.36 9.86
N VAL A 423 7.08 0.98 9.82
CA VAL A 423 5.86 1.75 9.53
C VAL A 423 5.82 2.22 8.07
N ILE A 424 6.88 2.86 7.61
CA ILE A 424 6.98 3.43 6.26
C ILE A 424 7.33 2.33 5.25
N GLY A 425 8.32 1.49 5.57
CA GLY A 425 8.79 0.41 4.69
C GLY A 425 9.92 0.82 3.75
N GLU A 426 10.80 1.73 4.19
CA GLU A 426 11.98 2.23 3.47
C GLU A 426 13.27 1.69 4.11
N PRO A 427 13.72 0.48 3.74
CA PRO A 427 14.86 -0.16 4.40
C PRO A 427 16.19 0.53 4.13
N ILE A 428 16.30 1.33 3.06
CA ILE A 428 17.51 2.11 2.75
C ILE A 428 17.66 3.24 3.76
N ASP A 429 16.65 4.09 3.91
CA ASP A 429 16.66 5.19 4.89
C ASP A 429 16.86 4.64 6.31
N ALA A 430 16.16 3.55 6.66
CA ALA A 430 16.34 2.89 7.95
C ALA A 430 17.78 2.38 8.16
N SER A 431 18.43 1.87 7.11
CA SER A 431 19.83 1.43 7.17
C SER A 431 20.77 2.61 7.44
N ASP A 432 20.56 3.74 6.78
CA ASP A 432 21.34 4.96 6.99
C ASP A 432 21.20 5.46 8.44
N ARG A 433 19.98 5.47 8.99
CA ARG A 433 19.76 5.86 10.41
C ARG A 433 20.37 4.87 11.39
N LEU A 434 20.36 3.58 11.09
CA LEU A 434 21.04 2.58 11.90
C LEU A 434 22.56 2.73 11.83
N GLU A 435 23.12 3.13 10.69
CA GLU A 435 24.55 3.43 10.57
C GLU A 435 24.92 4.68 11.39
N ASP A 436 24.13 5.76 11.27
CA ASP A 436 24.28 6.97 12.08
C ASP A 436 24.21 6.63 13.58
N PHE A 437 23.27 5.78 13.99
CA PHE A 437 23.12 5.31 15.37
C PHE A 437 24.38 4.56 15.87
N ARG A 438 24.92 3.64 15.07
CA ARG A 438 26.10 2.82 15.42
C ARG A 438 27.39 3.63 15.46
N ASN A 439 27.50 4.66 14.62
CA ASN A 439 28.69 5.51 14.54
C ASN A 439 28.82 6.47 15.74
N LEU A 440 27.80 6.59 16.60
CA LEU A 440 27.87 7.45 17.80
C LEU A 440 28.80 6.86 18.88
N PRO A 441 29.72 7.65 19.45
CA PRO A 441 30.73 7.16 20.40
C PRO A 441 30.14 6.75 21.76
N GLY A 442 30.69 5.72 22.39
CA GLY A 442 30.27 5.21 23.71
C GLY A 442 29.56 3.87 23.64
N ARG A 443 29.27 3.28 24.81
CA ARG A 443 28.61 1.96 24.90
C ARG A 443 27.17 2.07 24.39
N GLU A 444 26.76 1.17 23.49
CA GLU A 444 25.37 1.03 23.08
C GLU A 444 24.52 0.73 24.35
N ALA A 445 23.66 1.67 24.74
CA ALA A 445 22.51 1.28 25.54
C ALA A 445 21.56 0.59 24.55
N GLY A 446 21.24 -0.69 24.78
CA GLY A 446 20.39 -1.45 23.88
C GLY A 446 19.04 -0.74 23.69
N SER A 447 18.84 -0.13 22.52
CA SER A 447 17.55 0.43 22.12
C SER A 447 16.74 -0.65 21.44
N LEU A 448 15.53 -0.88 21.94
CA LEU A 448 14.62 -1.87 21.38
C LEU A 448 14.18 -1.47 19.97
N HIS A 449 13.88 -0.19 19.74
CA HIS A 449 13.62 0.32 18.38
C HIS A 449 14.76 0.04 17.39
N ALA A 450 16.02 0.28 17.80
CA ALA A 450 17.18 -0.01 16.94
C ALA A 450 17.34 -1.51 16.68
N ALA A 451 17.09 -2.35 17.68
CA ALA A 451 17.14 -3.81 17.55
C ALA A 451 16.03 -4.32 16.60
N VAL A 452 14.80 -3.81 16.76
CA VAL A 452 13.67 -4.12 15.86
C VAL A 452 13.98 -3.69 14.44
N ALA A 453 14.35 -2.43 14.23
CA ALA A 453 14.72 -1.92 12.91
C ALA A 453 15.86 -2.74 12.29
N THR A 454 16.90 -3.09 13.06
CA THR A 454 18.01 -3.93 12.59
C THR A 454 17.53 -5.32 12.19
N ALA A 455 16.71 -5.99 12.99
CA ALA A 455 16.21 -7.33 12.69
C ALA A 455 15.33 -7.34 11.43
N VAL A 456 14.51 -6.30 11.27
CA VAL A 456 13.60 -6.12 10.14
C VAL A 456 14.36 -5.86 8.83
N VAL A 457 15.27 -4.89 8.84
CA VAL A 457 16.15 -4.59 7.69
C VAL A 457 17.03 -5.78 7.35
N TYR A 458 17.54 -6.49 8.36
CA TYR A 458 18.34 -7.70 8.15
C TYR A 458 17.53 -8.82 7.47
N ALA A 459 16.29 -9.06 7.90
CA ALA A 459 15.40 -10.03 7.27
C ALA A 459 15.06 -9.66 5.82
N ASP A 460 14.76 -8.38 5.56
CA ASP A 460 14.47 -7.88 4.21
C ASP A 460 15.67 -8.04 3.27
N ASN A 461 16.88 -7.86 3.79
CA ASN A 461 18.14 -8.07 3.05
C ASN A 461 18.57 -9.54 2.93
N GLY A 462 17.69 -10.50 3.27
CA GLY A 462 17.93 -11.93 3.10
C GLY A 462 18.68 -12.59 4.26
N GLY A 463 18.69 -11.96 5.43
CA GLY A 463 19.25 -12.50 6.66
C GLY A 463 18.54 -13.75 7.19
N ASP A 464 19.23 -14.50 8.06
CA ASP A 464 18.70 -15.71 8.68
C ASP A 464 17.90 -15.44 9.97
N CYS A 465 16.89 -16.28 10.24
CA CYS A 465 16.03 -16.12 11.41
C CYS A 465 16.78 -16.29 12.74
N GLY A 466 17.86 -17.09 12.78
CA GLY A 466 18.63 -17.32 14.01
C GLY A 466 19.40 -16.08 14.46
N SER A 467 20.01 -15.35 13.53
CA SER A 467 20.68 -14.07 13.79
C SER A 467 19.68 -13.00 14.21
N ALA A 468 18.55 -12.89 13.52
CA ALA A 468 17.46 -11.97 13.89
C ALA A 468 16.92 -12.28 15.30
N HIS A 469 16.74 -13.56 15.64
CA HIS A 469 16.31 -14.01 16.97
C HIS A 469 17.29 -13.56 18.05
N ARG A 470 18.59 -13.86 17.87
CA ARG A 470 19.62 -13.50 18.85
C ARG A 470 19.69 -11.99 19.09
N LEU A 471 19.53 -11.18 18.04
CA LEU A 471 19.53 -9.72 18.15
C LEU A 471 18.39 -9.22 19.06
N ILE A 472 17.16 -9.68 18.81
CA ILE A 472 15.99 -9.25 19.59
C ILE A 472 16.02 -9.83 21.01
N GLU A 473 16.35 -11.12 21.16
CA GLU A 473 16.48 -11.78 22.46
C GLU A 473 17.51 -11.08 23.35
N THR A 474 18.68 -10.73 22.80
CA THR A 474 19.72 -10.01 23.54
C THR A 474 19.25 -8.60 23.92
N ALA A 475 18.66 -7.87 22.98
CA ALA A 475 18.17 -6.52 23.23
C ALA A 475 17.09 -6.46 24.34
N ILE A 476 16.17 -7.42 24.38
CA ILE A 476 15.14 -7.52 25.42
C ILE A 476 15.73 -7.98 26.75
N ASN A 477 16.66 -8.94 26.76
CA ASN A 477 17.20 -9.44 28.03
C ASN A 477 18.19 -8.48 28.70
N GLU A 478 18.93 -7.71 27.90
CA GLU A 478 19.94 -6.75 28.38
C GLU A 478 19.40 -5.30 28.45
N GLY A 479 18.15 -5.09 28.04
CA GLY A 479 17.49 -3.79 28.01
C GLY A 479 17.29 -3.17 29.39
N SER A 480 17.20 -1.84 29.42
CA SER A 480 17.00 -1.06 30.66
C SER A 480 15.53 -0.76 30.99
N HIS A 481 14.58 -1.34 30.24
CA HIS A 481 13.12 -1.14 30.35
C HIS A 481 12.49 -1.68 31.65
N GLY A 482 13.25 -2.43 32.46
CA GLY A 482 12.77 -2.93 33.76
C GLY A 482 11.53 -3.83 33.68
N TRP A 483 11.29 -4.45 32.52
CA TRP A 483 10.10 -5.27 32.23
C TRP A 483 8.76 -4.53 32.40
N SER A 484 8.75 -3.20 32.25
CA SER A 484 7.54 -2.38 32.32
C SER A 484 6.73 -2.45 31.02
N VAL A 485 5.46 -2.82 31.11
CA VAL A 485 4.52 -2.85 29.98
C VAL A 485 3.99 -1.48 29.56
N ALA A 486 4.26 -0.45 30.37
CA ALA A 486 4.03 0.93 29.98
C ALA A 486 5.05 1.42 28.95
N ASP A 487 6.10 0.63 28.69
CA ASP A 487 7.06 0.87 27.62
C ASP A 487 6.52 0.30 26.28
N PRO A 488 6.04 1.16 25.36
CA PRO A 488 5.55 0.69 24.07
C PRO A 488 6.65 0.03 23.23
N GLU A 489 7.93 0.38 23.43
CA GLU A 489 9.05 -0.22 22.68
C GLU A 489 9.17 -1.72 22.98
N LEU A 490 8.89 -2.10 24.23
CA LEU A 490 8.93 -3.49 24.67
C LEU A 490 7.85 -4.31 23.99
N VAL A 491 6.62 -3.79 23.89
CA VAL A 491 5.52 -4.48 23.22
C VAL A 491 5.80 -4.67 21.72
N GLU A 492 6.33 -3.66 21.05
CA GLU A 492 6.76 -3.76 19.64
C GLU A 492 7.87 -4.80 19.46
N ALA A 493 8.88 -4.81 20.34
CA ALA A 493 9.97 -5.78 20.29
C ALA A 493 9.48 -7.22 20.51
N PHE A 494 8.54 -7.44 21.44
CA PHE A 494 7.90 -8.75 21.64
C PHE A 494 7.11 -9.20 20.41
N PHE A 495 6.42 -8.29 19.73
CA PHE A 495 5.70 -8.65 18.51
C PHE A 495 6.66 -9.05 17.38
N THR A 496 7.75 -8.31 17.17
CA THR A 496 8.78 -8.68 16.20
C THR A 496 9.46 -10.01 16.56
N TRP A 497 9.76 -10.23 17.85
CA TRP A 497 10.31 -11.50 18.31
C TRP A 497 9.37 -12.68 18.04
N PHE A 498 8.07 -12.49 18.29
CA PHE A 498 7.03 -13.47 18.00
C PHE A 498 7.03 -13.86 16.52
N ILE A 499 7.08 -12.88 15.60
CA ILE A 499 7.14 -13.14 14.16
C ILE A 499 8.39 -13.95 13.80
N ILE A 500 9.55 -13.59 14.34
CA ILE A 500 10.81 -14.31 14.09
C ILE A 500 10.75 -15.75 14.61
N CYS A 501 10.22 -15.97 15.83
CA CYS A 501 10.06 -17.31 16.39
C CYS A 501 9.18 -18.20 15.51
N TRP A 502 8.09 -17.63 15.00
CA TRP A 502 7.20 -18.32 14.09
C TRP A 502 7.86 -18.66 12.76
N GLN A 503 8.52 -17.69 12.12
CA GLN A 503 9.20 -17.90 10.83
C GLN A 503 10.31 -18.95 10.94
N ALA A 504 11.10 -18.91 12.03
CA ALA A 504 12.14 -19.87 12.30
C ALA A 504 11.59 -21.29 12.51
N GLY A 505 10.43 -21.43 13.16
CA GLY A 505 9.84 -22.73 13.49
C GLY A 505 10.67 -23.57 14.48
N MET A 506 11.54 -22.92 15.26
CA MET A 506 12.44 -23.57 16.22
C MET A 506 11.84 -23.55 17.64
N PRO A 507 11.57 -24.71 18.28
CA PRO A 507 10.99 -24.74 19.62
C PRO A 507 11.80 -24.01 20.69
N ALA A 508 13.12 -24.03 20.59
CA ALA A 508 13.99 -23.33 21.53
C ALA A 508 13.79 -21.80 21.53
N TYR A 509 13.45 -21.22 20.37
CA TYR A 509 13.20 -19.78 20.25
C TYR A 509 11.90 -19.39 20.96
N TRP A 510 10.86 -20.20 20.78
CA TRP A 510 9.62 -20.06 21.53
C TRP A 510 9.80 -20.25 23.04
N ASP A 511 10.62 -21.22 23.46
CA ASP A 511 10.89 -21.43 24.89
C ASP A 511 11.57 -20.19 25.51
N SER A 512 12.50 -19.53 24.81
CA SER A 512 13.09 -18.26 25.26
C SER A 512 12.08 -17.12 25.27
N TYR A 513 11.26 -17.00 24.21
CA TYR A 513 10.19 -16.02 24.12
C TYR A 513 9.19 -16.13 25.28
N PHE A 514 8.70 -17.34 25.58
CA PHE A 514 7.76 -17.54 26.70
C PHE A 514 8.43 -17.32 28.06
N ALA A 515 9.70 -17.69 28.23
CA ALA A 515 10.43 -17.38 29.45
C ALA A 515 10.58 -15.87 29.67
N ALA A 516 10.72 -15.07 28.60
CA ALA A 516 10.69 -13.62 28.67
C ALA A 516 9.27 -13.08 28.91
N LEU A 517 8.25 -13.65 28.26
CA LEU A 517 6.85 -13.27 28.45
C LEU A 517 6.39 -13.48 29.90
N ASP A 518 6.81 -14.58 30.54
CA ASP A 518 6.51 -14.90 31.94
C ASP A 518 7.05 -13.85 32.91
N ARG A 519 8.14 -13.14 32.55
CA ARG A 519 8.69 -12.03 33.36
C ARG A 519 7.81 -10.78 33.35
N LEU A 520 6.89 -10.64 32.39
CA LEU A 520 5.88 -9.57 32.41
C LEU A 520 4.74 -9.88 33.41
N GLU A 521 4.62 -11.11 33.89
CA GLU A 521 3.63 -11.60 34.87
C GLU A 521 2.21 -11.03 34.65
N ALA A 522 1.56 -10.53 35.72
CA ALA A 522 0.20 -10.00 35.72
C ALA A 522 0.03 -8.69 34.91
N SER A 523 1.13 -8.12 34.42
CA SER A 523 1.11 -6.87 33.67
C SER A 523 1.13 -7.07 32.15
N CYS A 524 1.33 -8.29 31.65
CA CYS A 524 1.38 -8.58 30.21
C CYS A 524 0.14 -8.01 29.46
N PRO A 525 0.32 -7.21 28.39
CA PRO A 525 -0.80 -6.65 27.65
C PRO A 525 -1.73 -7.76 27.12
N PRO A 526 -3.07 -7.61 27.25
CA PRO A 526 -4.02 -8.64 26.81
C PRO A 526 -3.83 -9.06 25.35
N VAL A 527 -3.58 -8.09 24.47
CA VAL A 527 -3.32 -8.33 23.03
C VAL A 527 -2.11 -9.25 22.82
N LEU A 528 -1.02 -9.01 23.55
CA LEU A 528 0.19 -9.81 23.44
C LEU A 528 -0.04 -11.21 24.02
N SER A 529 -0.61 -11.31 25.22
CA SER A 529 -0.92 -12.60 25.86
C SER A 529 -1.84 -13.48 25.01
N VAL A 530 -2.89 -12.90 24.42
CA VAL A 530 -3.82 -13.62 23.55
C VAL A 530 -3.14 -14.05 22.26
N LEU A 531 -2.37 -13.16 21.62
CA LEU A 531 -1.60 -13.47 20.41
C LEU A 531 -0.65 -14.65 20.64
N SER A 532 0.17 -14.60 21.69
CA SER A 532 1.16 -15.64 21.98
C SER A 532 0.50 -17.00 22.20
N ARG A 533 -0.59 -17.06 22.98
CA ARG A 533 -1.30 -18.31 23.30
C ARG A 533 -2.09 -18.87 22.10
N ALA A 534 -2.78 -18.01 21.35
CA ALA A 534 -3.63 -18.43 20.24
C ALA A 534 -2.84 -18.91 19.03
N PHE A 535 -1.63 -18.37 18.82
CA PHE A 535 -0.89 -18.60 17.58
C PHE A 535 0.32 -19.53 17.76
N ALA A 536 1.10 -19.38 18.84
CA ALA A 536 2.32 -20.15 18.99
C ALA A 536 2.03 -21.64 19.22
N ASP A 537 1.21 -21.97 20.22
CA ASP A 537 0.82 -23.36 20.55
C ASP A 537 -0.64 -23.44 21.03
N PRO A 538 -1.63 -23.20 20.15
CA PRO A 538 -3.04 -23.24 20.50
C PRO A 538 -3.47 -24.59 21.10
N VAL A 539 -2.81 -25.68 20.73
CA VAL A 539 -3.06 -27.03 21.26
C VAL A 539 -2.91 -27.09 22.77
N ARG A 540 -1.91 -26.40 23.33
CA ARG A 540 -1.60 -26.43 24.77
C ARG A 540 -2.07 -25.17 25.49
N LEU A 541 -2.02 -24.02 24.82
CA LEU A 541 -2.20 -22.70 25.42
C LEU A 541 -3.52 -22.02 25.00
N GLY A 542 -4.21 -22.52 23.98
CA GLY A 542 -5.33 -21.85 23.32
C GLY A 542 -6.71 -22.07 23.96
N HIS A 543 -6.83 -22.93 24.98
CA HIS A 543 -8.12 -23.20 25.63
C HIS A 543 -8.69 -21.94 26.29
N GLY A 544 -9.91 -21.55 25.91
CA GLY A 544 -10.58 -20.32 26.38
C GLY A 544 -10.13 -19.03 25.67
N VAL A 545 -9.04 -19.06 24.91
CA VAL A 545 -8.48 -17.86 24.25
C VAL A 545 -9.40 -17.32 23.16
N ARG A 546 -10.22 -18.17 22.53
CA ARG A 546 -11.21 -17.74 21.54
C ARG A 546 -12.20 -16.70 22.12
N ASP A 547 -12.74 -16.95 23.30
CA ASP A 547 -13.70 -16.04 23.93
C ASP A 547 -13.02 -14.74 24.39
N GLU A 548 -11.79 -14.83 24.91
CA GLU A 548 -10.97 -13.67 25.24
C GLU A 548 -10.69 -12.80 24.00
N LEU A 549 -10.28 -13.43 22.90
CA LEU A 549 -10.00 -12.74 21.62
C LEU A 549 -11.27 -12.12 21.04
N GLN A 550 -12.39 -12.83 21.07
CA GLN A 550 -13.67 -12.29 20.61
C GLN A 550 -14.09 -11.05 21.40
N ALA A 551 -13.87 -11.04 22.72
CA ALA A 551 -14.12 -9.87 23.55
C ALA A 551 -13.22 -8.68 23.16
N LEU A 552 -11.92 -8.91 22.96
CA LEU A 552 -10.96 -7.87 22.53
C LEU A 552 -11.28 -7.32 21.13
N MET A 553 -11.72 -8.18 20.20
CA MET A 553 -12.11 -7.75 18.86
C MET A 553 -13.48 -7.05 18.84
N GLY A 554 -14.34 -7.33 19.81
CA GLY A 554 -15.66 -6.68 19.96
C GLY A 554 -15.60 -5.26 20.50
N THR A 555 -14.52 -4.89 21.20
CA THR A 555 -14.26 -3.52 21.67
C THR A 555 -13.56 -2.70 20.59
N GLU A 556 -14.31 -1.91 19.82
CA GLU A 556 -13.83 -0.83 18.93
C GLU A 556 -12.64 -1.20 18.00
N LEU A 557 -12.53 -2.46 17.56
CA LEU A 557 -11.46 -2.88 16.63
C LEU A 557 -11.47 -2.09 15.31
N ASP A 558 -12.66 -1.60 14.93
CA ASP A 558 -12.85 -0.72 13.77
C ASP A 558 -12.12 0.63 13.91
N ASP A 559 -11.85 1.09 15.13
CA ASP A 559 -11.22 2.38 15.42
C ASP A 559 -9.82 2.22 16.05
N ALA A 560 -9.35 0.98 16.19
CA ALA A 560 -8.03 0.66 16.70
C ALA A 560 -6.92 1.07 15.71
N ASP A 561 -5.71 1.27 16.23
CA ASP A 561 -4.55 1.54 15.38
C ASP A 561 -4.22 0.34 14.47
N PRO A 562 -3.59 0.57 13.30
CA PRO A 562 -3.25 -0.49 12.35
C PRO A 562 -2.49 -1.68 12.94
N MET A 563 -1.60 -1.46 13.91
CA MET A 563 -0.78 -2.53 14.48
C MET A 563 -1.62 -3.41 15.42
N THR A 564 -2.52 -2.81 16.20
CA THR A 564 -3.49 -3.56 17.02
C THR A 564 -4.41 -4.42 16.15
N ILE A 565 -4.91 -3.89 15.03
CA ILE A 565 -5.70 -4.66 14.05
C ILE A 565 -4.91 -5.88 13.57
N VAL A 566 -3.66 -5.67 13.14
CA VAL A 566 -2.77 -6.74 12.67
C VAL A 566 -2.53 -7.80 13.75
N ARG A 567 -2.27 -7.40 14.99
CA ARG A 567 -1.99 -8.34 16.10
C ARG A 567 -3.20 -9.22 16.42
N LEU A 568 -4.37 -8.62 16.59
CA LEU A 568 -5.60 -9.35 16.94
C LEU A 568 -6.06 -10.25 15.80
N THR A 569 -5.94 -9.80 14.54
CA THR A 569 -6.26 -10.63 13.37
C THR A 569 -5.27 -11.77 13.17
N THR A 570 -3.99 -11.57 13.49
CA THR A 570 -2.99 -12.66 13.54
C THR A 570 -3.35 -13.69 14.60
N ALA A 571 -3.75 -13.26 15.80
CA ALA A 571 -4.19 -14.16 16.87
C ALA A 571 -5.42 -15.01 16.46
N ALA A 572 -6.25 -14.51 15.54
CA ALA A 572 -7.48 -15.17 15.10
C ALA A 572 -7.27 -16.35 14.14
N VAL A 573 -6.06 -16.53 13.58
CA VAL A 573 -5.75 -17.47 12.50
C VAL A 573 -6.08 -18.94 12.83
N TYR A 574 -5.82 -19.38 14.07
CA TYR A 574 -6.01 -20.79 14.47
C TYR A 574 -7.27 -21.04 15.32
N VAL A 575 -8.08 -20.02 15.59
CA VAL A 575 -9.25 -20.10 16.48
C VAL A 575 -10.57 -19.68 15.80
N ASP A 576 -10.58 -19.68 14.47
CA ASP A 576 -11.74 -19.40 13.62
C ASP A 576 -12.42 -18.03 13.86
N LEU A 577 -11.62 -16.98 14.10
CA LEU A 577 -12.13 -15.63 14.33
C LEU A 577 -11.73 -14.62 13.24
N LEU A 578 -11.11 -15.07 12.14
CA LEU A 578 -10.66 -14.19 11.06
C LEU A 578 -11.80 -13.32 10.48
N ALA A 579 -13.00 -13.89 10.37
CA ALA A 579 -14.18 -13.17 9.89
C ALA A 579 -14.55 -11.96 10.75
N ALA A 580 -14.26 -11.97 12.06
CA ALA A 580 -14.51 -10.84 12.96
C ALA A 580 -13.58 -9.65 12.66
N GLY A 581 -12.39 -9.90 12.10
CA GLY A 581 -11.42 -8.88 11.71
C GLY A 581 -11.54 -8.42 10.26
N ARG A 582 -12.53 -8.90 9.50
CA ARG A 582 -12.64 -8.66 8.06
C ARG A 582 -12.75 -7.17 7.74
N ARG A 583 -13.70 -6.45 8.36
CA ARG A 583 -13.91 -5.03 8.09
C ARG A 583 -12.65 -4.17 8.36
N PRO A 584 -11.99 -4.24 9.52
CA PRO A 584 -10.79 -3.42 9.77
C PRO A 584 -9.60 -3.80 8.88
N THR A 585 -9.42 -5.08 8.54
CA THR A 585 -8.33 -5.49 7.62
C THR A 585 -8.57 -5.05 6.18
N TRP A 586 -9.82 -4.99 5.70
CA TRP A 586 -10.13 -4.39 4.40
C TRP A 586 -9.74 -2.91 4.32
N ARG A 587 -9.90 -2.15 5.41
CA ARG A 587 -9.43 -0.76 5.46
C ARG A 587 -7.91 -0.68 5.24
N LEU A 588 -7.14 -1.52 5.94
CA LEU A 588 -5.68 -1.59 5.77
C LEU A 588 -5.25 -2.00 4.35
N ILE A 589 -6.00 -2.91 3.71
CA ILE A 589 -5.77 -3.31 2.30
C ILE A 589 -6.00 -2.12 1.38
N GLU A 590 -7.12 -1.43 1.57
CA GLU A 590 -7.43 -0.22 0.82
C GLU A 590 -6.32 0.81 1.01
N ASP A 591 -5.90 1.11 2.23
CA ASP A 591 -4.82 2.09 2.51
C ASP A 591 -3.53 1.78 1.75
N GLY A 592 -3.07 0.52 1.79
CA GLY A 592 -1.82 0.12 1.15
C GLY A 592 -1.82 0.13 -0.37
N ARG A 593 -2.97 -0.11 -1.01
CA ARG A 593 -3.14 0.07 -2.47
C ARG A 593 -2.80 1.49 -2.94
N HIS A 594 -2.72 2.43 -2.01
CA HIS A 594 -2.45 3.85 -2.27
C HIS A 594 -1.08 4.31 -1.75
N GLY A 595 -0.15 3.36 -1.55
CA GLY A 595 1.27 3.63 -1.30
C GLY A 595 1.61 4.02 0.14
N GLN A 596 0.85 3.51 1.11
CA GLN A 596 1.01 3.80 2.53
C GLN A 596 1.19 2.52 3.35
N ALA A 597 1.96 2.60 4.44
CA ALA A 597 2.03 1.58 5.47
C ALA A 597 2.12 0.14 4.91
N LEU A 598 3.10 -0.09 4.02
CA LEU A 598 3.21 -1.30 3.20
C LEU A 598 3.19 -2.60 4.03
N ARG A 599 3.75 -2.58 5.24
CA ARG A 599 3.80 -3.76 6.12
C ARG A 599 2.43 -4.12 6.70
N THR A 600 1.63 -3.16 7.17
CA THR A 600 0.28 -3.43 7.67
C THR A 600 -0.65 -3.85 6.53
N TYR A 601 -0.45 -3.29 5.34
CA TYR A 601 -1.10 -3.70 4.10
C TYR A 601 -0.83 -5.17 3.76
N PHE A 602 0.44 -5.57 3.68
CA PHE A 602 0.78 -6.97 3.40
C PHE A 602 0.22 -7.90 4.46
N ARG A 603 0.34 -7.58 5.75
CA ARG A 603 -0.24 -8.39 6.84
C ARG A 603 -1.76 -8.50 6.73
N ALA A 604 -2.45 -7.45 6.31
CA ALA A 604 -3.90 -7.47 6.09
C ALA A 604 -4.31 -8.33 4.88
N LEU A 605 -3.59 -8.21 3.75
CA LEU A 605 -3.78 -9.12 2.59
C LEU A 605 -3.59 -10.58 3.01
N MET A 606 -2.53 -10.86 3.76
CA MET A 606 -2.23 -12.20 4.25
C MET A 606 -3.42 -12.79 5.02
N VAL A 607 -3.90 -12.13 6.07
CA VAL A 607 -5.01 -12.67 6.88
C VAL A 607 -6.31 -12.80 6.08
N GLN A 608 -6.56 -11.90 5.11
CA GLN A 608 -7.71 -12.02 4.22
C GLN A 608 -7.61 -13.22 3.27
N CYS A 609 -6.43 -13.53 2.71
CA CYS A 609 -6.26 -14.72 1.88
C CYS A 609 -6.59 -16.02 2.65
N LEU A 610 -6.20 -16.12 3.93
CA LEU A 610 -6.56 -17.29 4.76
C LEU A 610 -8.05 -17.34 5.10
N ASP A 611 -8.67 -16.20 5.42
CA ASP A 611 -10.11 -16.12 5.66
C ASP A 611 -10.89 -16.54 4.41
N ASP A 612 -10.46 -16.08 3.23
CA ASP A 612 -11.08 -16.42 1.95
C ASP A 612 -10.87 -17.88 1.55
N PHE A 613 -9.71 -18.46 1.86
CA PHE A 613 -9.49 -19.90 1.73
C PHE A 613 -10.47 -20.69 2.60
N ALA A 614 -10.57 -20.34 3.89
CA ALA A 614 -11.41 -21.04 4.85
C ALA A 614 -12.91 -20.87 4.55
N SER A 615 -13.34 -19.67 4.16
CA SER A 615 -14.74 -19.32 3.87
C SER A 615 -15.21 -19.69 2.46
N GLY A 616 -14.32 -20.19 1.59
CA GLY A 616 -14.65 -20.62 0.24
C GLY A 616 -14.70 -19.51 -0.82
N HIS A 617 -14.27 -18.29 -0.49
CA HIS A 617 -14.18 -17.15 -1.43
C HIS A 617 -12.88 -17.20 -2.25
N TRP A 618 -12.57 -18.35 -2.85
CA TRP A 618 -11.24 -18.62 -3.42
C TRP A 618 -10.86 -17.74 -4.60
N THR A 619 -11.81 -17.21 -5.35
CA THR A 619 -11.49 -16.27 -6.45
C THR A 619 -10.99 -14.95 -5.90
N ARG A 620 -11.69 -14.37 -4.92
CA ARG A 620 -11.24 -13.14 -4.25
C ARG A 620 -9.90 -13.35 -3.52
N GLY A 621 -9.75 -14.48 -2.83
CA GLY A 621 -8.49 -14.81 -2.16
C GLY A 621 -7.30 -14.91 -3.12
N GLN A 622 -7.52 -15.43 -4.33
CA GLN A 622 -6.51 -15.51 -5.38
C GLN A 622 -6.17 -14.12 -5.96
N GLU A 623 -7.17 -13.30 -6.24
CA GLU A 623 -6.96 -11.90 -6.66
C GLU A 623 -6.10 -11.12 -5.64
N LEU A 624 -6.36 -11.31 -4.34
CA LEU A 624 -5.58 -10.68 -3.27
C LEU A 624 -4.15 -11.24 -3.17
N ALA A 625 -3.95 -12.53 -3.44
CA ALA A 625 -2.62 -13.14 -3.47
C ALA A 625 -1.80 -12.62 -4.66
N ASP A 626 -2.39 -12.54 -5.85
CA ASP A 626 -1.77 -11.95 -7.05
C ASP A 626 -1.41 -10.48 -6.86
N GLU A 627 -2.29 -9.72 -6.22
CA GLU A 627 -2.02 -8.33 -5.81
C GLU A 627 -0.82 -8.26 -4.86
N GLY A 628 -0.79 -9.11 -3.84
CA GLY A 628 0.32 -9.22 -2.91
C GLY A 628 1.64 -9.55 -3.60
N LEU A 629 1.66 -10.53 -4.51
CA LEU A 629 2.84 -10.89 -5.31
C LEU A 629 3.31 -9.73 -6.19
N THR A 630 2.38 -9.04 -6.84
CA THR A 630 2.68 -7.89 -7.72
C THR A 630 3.25 -6.73 -6.92
N ALA A 631 2.65 -6.40 -5.78
CA ALA A 631 3.15 -5.36 -4.88
C ALA A 631 4.54 -5.73 -4.34
N SER A 632 4.76 -7.00 -3.98
CA SER A 632 6.06 -7.48 -3.47
C SER A 632 7.21 -7.22 -4.43
N ARG A 633 7.00 -7.45 -5.75
CA ARG A 633 8.04 -7.29 -6.78
C ARG A 633 8.59 -5.87 -6.90
N ASN A 634 7.80 -4.88 -6.50
CA ASN A 634 8.16 -3.46 -6.57
C ASN A 634 8.69 -2.92 -5.22
N THR A 635 8.88 -3.80 -4.23
CA THR A 635 9.35 -3.44 -2.89
C THR A 635 10.56 -4.29 -2.50
N ALA A 636 11.35 -3.81 -1.56
CA ALA A 636 12.43 -4.60 -0.96
C ALA A 636 11.94 -5.58 0.14
N LEU A 637 10.62 -5.71 0.34
CA LEU A 637 10.02 -6.46 1.44
C LEU A 637 9.99 -7.96 1.14
N THR A 638 10.36 -8.79 2.11
CA THR A 638 10.49 -10.25 1.91
C THR A 638 9.24 -11.07 2.26
N SER A 639 8.08 -10.42 2.44
CA SER A 639 6.84 -11.09 2.88
C SER A 639 6.07 -11.82 1.76
N SER A 640 6.64 -11.90 0.56
CA SER A 640 5.99 -12.52 -0.62
C SER A 640 5.67 -14.00 -0.44
N TRP A 641 6.38 -14.70 0.44
CA TRP A 641 6.20 -16.15 0.70
C TRP A 641 4.76 -16.51 1.08
N TYR A 642 4.02 -15.60 1.72
CA TYR A 642 2.64 -15.90 2.12
C TYR A 642 1.71 -15.94 0.92
N PHE A 643 1.92 -15.08 -0.07
CA PHE A 643 1.12 -15.09 -1.29
C PHE A 643 1.48 -16.29 -2.16
N VAL A 644 2.75 -16.69 -2.20
CA VAL A 644 3.17 -17.98 -2.80
C VAL A 644 2.47 -19.15 -2.13
N TYR A 645 2.36 -19.13 -0.80
CA TYR A 645 1.62 -20.15 -0.04
C TYR A 645 0.12 -20.15 -0.37
N ALA A 646 -0.52 -18.98 -0.42
CA ALA A 646 -1.93 -18.85 -0.77
C ALA A 646 -2.22 -19.38 -2.18
N GLU A 647 -1.39 -19.02 -3.17
CA GLU A 647 -1.46 -19.54 -4.53
C GLU A 647 -1.32 -21.07 -4.57
N ALA A 648 -0.37 -21.63 -3.81
CA ALA A 648 -0.22 -23.08 -3.70
C ALA A 648 -1.49 -23.76 -3.15
N LEU A 649 -2.15 -23.16 -2.15
CA LEU A 649 -3.40 -23.66 -1.60
C LEU A 649 -4.55 -23.59 -2.61
N PHE A 650 -4.77 -22.45 -3.26
CA PHE A 650 -5.85 -22.28 -4.23
C PHE A 650 -5.69 -23.21 -5.43
N ALA A 651 -4.47 -23.34 -5.96
CA ALA A 651 -4.16 -24.30 -7.02
C ALA A 651 -4.44 -25.75 -6.58
N ALA A 652 -4.02 -26.12 -5.36
CA ALA A 652 -4.23 -27.46 -4.83
C ALA A 652 -5.72 -27.83 -4.71
N VAL A 653 -6.55 -26.96 -4.11
CA VAL A 653 -7.98 -27.24 -3.91
C VAL A 653 -8.79 -27.18 -5.21
N ARG A 654 -8.33 -26.42 -6.22
CA ARG A 654 -8.92 -26.43 -7.57
C ARG A 654 -8.44 -27.60 -8.43
N GLY A 655 -7.45 -28.36 -7.97
CA GLY A 655 -6.88 -29.49 -8.70
C GLY A 655 -5.90 -29.11 -9.81
N ASP A 656 -5.34 -27.90 -9.78
CA ASP A 656 -4.24 -27.51 -10.66
C ASP A 656 -2.90 -27.99 -10.06
N VAL A 657 -2.62 -29.26 -10.30
CA VAL A 657 -1.46 -29.95 -9.71
C VAL A 657 -0.13 -29.31 -10.11
N THR A 658 -0.03 -28.86 -11.37
CA THR A 658 1.21 -28.31 -11.91
C THR A 658 1.54 -26.98 -11.22
N GLU A 659 0.56 -26.07 -11.16
CA GLU A 659 0.76 -24.78 -10.50
C GLU A 659 0.95 -24.93 -8.99
N ALA A 660 0.17 -25.78 -8.33
CA ALA A 660 0.34 -26.05 -6.91
C ALA A 660 1.74 -26.60 -6.58
N GLY A 661 2.25 -27.51 -7.42
CA GLY A 661 3.59 -28.07 -7.29
C GLY A 661 4.69 -27.02 -7.51
N ARG A 662 4.50 -26.13 -8.51
CA ARG A 662 5.43 -25.02 -8.78
C ARG A 662 5.52 -24.07 -7.59
N TRP A 663 4.38 -23.59 -7.09
CA TRP A 663 4.34 -22.67 -5.95
C TRP A 663 4.89 -23.30 -4.66
N ALA A 664 4.55 -24.57 -4.39
CA ALA A 664 5.11 -25.28 -3.23
C ALA A 664 6.64 -25.42 -3.33
N ALA A 665 7.19 -25.68 -4.53
CA ALA A 665 8.64 -25.74 -4.73
C ALA A 665 9.31 -24.36 -4.57
N GLU A 666 8.67 -23.29 -5.03
CA GLU A 666 9.16 -21.91 -4.86
C GLU A 666 9.23 -21.52 -3.37
N LEU A 667 8.21 -21.88 -2.58
CA LEU A 667 8.18 -21.67 -1.14
C LEU A 667 9.33 -22.39 -0.42
N GLU A 668 9.67 -23.61 -0.85
CA GLU A 668 10.78 -24.37 -0.27
C GLU A 668 12.15 -23.77 -0.60
N GLN A 669 12.33 -23.32 -1.85
CA GLN A 669 13.60 -22.75 -2.30
C GLN A 669 13.94 -21.42 -1.61
N THR A 670 12.92 -20.60 -1.32
CA THR A 670 13.08 -19.26 -0.76
C THR A 670 13.29 -19.24 0.76
N THR A 671 13.05 -20.36 1.46
CA THR A 671 13.03 -20.42 2.94
C THR A 671 14.25 -21.09 3.56
N LEU A 672 14.86 -22.08 2.89
CA LEU A 672 15.95 -22.88 3.47
C LEU A 672 17.22 -22.08 3.76
N SER A 673 17.61 -21.16 2.87
CA SER A 673 18.81 -20.33 3.06
C SER A 673 18.68 -19.30 4.18
N ARG A 674 17.46 -19.07 4.68
CA ARG A 674 17.12 -18.07 5.71
C ARG A 674 16.82 -18.69 7.07
N GLU A 675 17.01 -20.00 7.22
CA GLU A 675 16.60 -20.77 8.41
C GLU A 675 15.10 -20.59 8.76
N ALA A 676 14.26 -20.29 7.77
CA ALA A 676 12.84 -20.04 7.94
C ALA A 676 12.02 -21.33 7.91
N PHE A 677 12.36 -22.29 8.79
CA PHE A 677 11.79 -23.64 8.74
C PHE A 677 10.29 -23.68 9.03
N GLY A 678 9.76 -22.73 9.82
CA GLY A 678 8.33 -22.60 10.06
C GLY A 678 7.57 -22.32 8.77
N ILE A 679 8.07 -21.39 7.94
CA ILE A 679 7.50 -21.09 6.62
C ILE A 679 7.68 -22.29 5.68
N HIS A 680 8.86 -22.92 5.70
CA HIS A 680 9.16 -24.08 4.85
C HIS A 680 8.13 -25.21 5.00
N ARG A 681 7.69 -25.52 6.23
CA ARG A 681 6.69 -26.57 6.48
C ARG A 681 5.34 -26.31 5.81
N LEU A 682 4.99 -25.06 5.53
CA LEU A 682 3.72 -24.72 4.88
C LEU A 682 3.57 -25.34 3.48
N ALA A 683 4.68 -25.62 2.79
CA ALA A 683 4.67 -26.34 1.51
C ALA A 683 4.07 -27.75 1.65
N HIS A 684 4.24 -28.41 2.81
CA HIS A 684 3.65 -29.71 3.07
C HIS A 684 2.12 -29.65 3.20
N HIS A 685 1.53 -28.54 3.65
CA HIS A 685 0.07 -28.38 3.66
C HIS A 685 -0.48 -28.40 2.22
N ALA A 686 0.07 -27.56 1.33
CA ALA A 686 -0.36 -27.54 -0.07
C ALA A 686 -0.14 -28.90 -0.76
N ARG A 687 1.01 -29.55 -0.53
CA ARG A 687 1.29 -30.88 -1.10
C ARG A 687 0.38 -31.98 -0.57
N THR A 688 -0.07 -31.89 0.69
CA THR A 688 -1.07 -32.82 1.24
C THR A 688 -2.37 -32.71 0.43
N LEU A 689 -2.87 -31.48 0.21
CA LEU A 689 -4.08 -31.24 -0.57
C LEU A 689 -3.95 -31.65 -2.04
N VAL A 690 -2.79 -31.42 -2.67
CA VAL A 690 -2.50 -31.90 -4.04
C VAL A 690 -2.57 -33.42 -4.11
N ALA A 691 -1.93 -34.12 -3.17
CA ALA A 691 -1.93 -35.57 -3.15
C ALA A 691 -3.34 -36.14 -2.90
N GLU A 692 -4.13 -35.51 -2.03
CA GLU A 692 -5.54 -35.86 -1.84
C GLU A 692 -6.40 -35.62 -3.09
N ALA A 693 -6.18 -34.51 -3.80
CA ALA A 693 -6.87 -34.19 -5.05
C ALA A 693 -6.60 -35.27 -6.11
N GLN A 694 -5.38 -35.80 -6.15
CA GLN A 694 -4.99 -36.91 -7.03
C GLN A 694 -5.36 -38.29 -6.49
N GLN A 695 -5.86 -38.37 -5.25
CA GLN A 695 -6.08 -39.62 -4.53
C GLN A 695 -4.82 -40.47 -4.33
N ASP A 696 -3.63 -39.83 -4.31
CA ASP A 696 -2.36 -40.42 -3.89
C ASP A 696 -2.26 -40.36 -2.35
N TRP A 697 -2.97 -41.26 -1.70
CA TRP A 697 -3.07 -41.31 -0.23
C TRP A 697 -1.74 -41.55 0.47
N GLU A 698 -0.77 -42.19 -0.20
CA GLU A 698 0.54 -42.44 0.38
C GLU A 698 1.37 -41.15 0.45
N SER A 699 1.36 -40.35 -0.62
CA SER A 699 2.01 -39.04 -0.60
C SER A 699 1.27 -38.05 0.30
N ALA A 700 -0.07 -38.09 0.34
CA ALA A 700 -0.86 -37.28 1.26
C ALA A 700 -0.48 -37.57 2.73
N TYR A 701 -0.40 -38.85 3.10
CA TYR A 701 0.05 -39.26 4.42
C TYR A 701 1.46 -38.75 4.73
N ARG A 702 2.41 -38.97 3.80
CA ARG A 702 3.81 -38.56 3.95
C ARG A 702 3.97 -37.06 4.18
N HIS A 703 3.20 -36.23 3.46
CA HIS A 703 3.25 -34.79 3.63
C HIS A 703 2.55 -34.33 4.92
N ALA A 704 1.42 -34.92 5.29
CA ALA A 704 0.73 -34.58 6.54
C ALA A 704 1.60 -34.88 7.77
N VAL A 705 2.28 -36.04 7.82
CA VAL A 705 3.15 -36.39 8.96
C VAL A 705 4.45 -35.58 9.02
N ALA A 706 4.81 -34.88 7.94
CA ALA A 706 5.97 -33.98 7.93
C ALA A 706 5.72 -32.70 8.76
N LEU A 707 4.46 -32.30 8.96
CA LEU A 707 4.10 -31.22 9.89
C LEU A 707 4.12 -31.71 11.35
N SER A 708 3.50 -32.86 11.62
CA SER A 708 3.53 -33.49 12.94
C SER A 708 3.32 -35.01 12.82
N PRO A 709 4.09 -35.83 13.58
CA PRO A 709 3.92 -37.29 13.56
C PRO A 709 2.51 -37.74 13.99
N PRO A 710 2.07 -38.92 13.53
CA PRO A 710 0.78 -39.48 13.94
C PRO A 710 0.72 -39.68 15.47
N GLY A 711 -0.47 -39.51 16.05
CA GLY A 711 -0.66 -39.68 17.50
C GLY A 711 -0.11 -38.56 18.39
N THR A 712 0.42 -37.47 17.83
CA THR A 712 0.90 -36.31 18.59
C THR A 712 0.72 -35.01 17.84
N PHE A 713 0.78 -33.89 18.57
CA PHE A 713 0.91 -32.54 18.02
C PHE A 713 2.21 -31.95 18.56
N GLN A 714 3.20 -31.74 17.70
CA GLN A 714 4.48 -31.16 18.13
C GLN A 714 4.29 -29.78 18.77
N ARG A 715 5.19 -29.41 19.70
CA ARG A 715 5.18 -28.07 20.30
C ARG A 715 5.44 -27.03 19.23
N TYR A 716 4.75 -25.90 19.36
CA TYR A 716 4.90 -24.74 18.47
C TYR A 716 4.72 -25.05 16.96
N SER A 717 3.86 -26.01 16.65
CA SER A 717 3.55 -26.45 15.27
C SER A 717 2.05 -26.37 15.03
N ALA A 718 1.50 -25.16 15.19
CA ALA A 718 0.08 -24.88 15.05
C ALA A 718 -0.46 -25.25 13.66
N ASP A 719 0.36 -25.17 12.62
CA ASP A 719 0.08 -25.59 11.25
C ASP A 719 -0.35 -27.06 11.13
N ALA A 720 0.04 -27.94 12.08
CA ALA A 720 -0.42 -29.33 12.11
C ALA A 720 -1.94 -29.46 12.33
N LEU A 721 -2.61 -28.45 12.91
CA LEU A 721 -4.06 -28.42 13.06
C LEU A 721 -4.79 -28.38 11.70
N TRP A 722 -4.19 -27.77 10.69
CA TRP A 722 -4.80 -27.65 9.36
C TRP A 722 -4.84 -28.96 8.57
N VAL A 723 -3.94 -29.90 8.90
CA VAL A 723 -3.85 -31.22 8.23
C VAL A 723 -4.31 -32.39 9.12
N ALA A 724 -4.87 -32.10 10.30
CA ALA A 724 -5.21 -33.14 11.28
C ALA A 724 -6.26 -34.14 10.74
N TYR A 725 -7.22 -33.66 9.93
CA TYR A 725 -8.20 -34.51 9.27
C TYR A 725 -7.56 -35.28 8.10
N ASP A 726 -6.73 -34.63 7.29
CA ASP A 726 -6.03 -35.22 6.15
C ASP A 726 -5.10 -36.36 6.57
N LEU A 727 -4.39 -36.21 7.70
CA LEU A 727 -3.56 -37.26 8.29
C LEU A 727 -4.41 -38.50 8.60
N VAL A 728 -5.57 -38.32 9.23
CA VAL A 728 -6.48 -39.44 9.57
C VAL A 728 -7.09 -40.06 8.32
N GLU A 729 -7.58 -39.26 7.37
CA GLU A 729 -8.16 -39.76 6.12
C GLU A 729 -7.12 -40.57 5.34
N SER A 730 -5.94 -40.00 5.09
CA SER A 730 -4.86 -40.68 4.36
C SER A 730 -4.35 -41.93 5.08
N ALA A 731 -4.25 -41.92 6.42
CA ALA A 731 -3.88 -43.10 7.21
C ALA A 731 -4.92 -44.23 7.07
N VAL A 732 -6.22 -43.93 7.17
CA VAL A 732 -7.28 -44.93 6.98
C VAL A 732 -7.24 -45.48 5.55
N ARG A 733 -7.05 -44.62 4.54
CA ARG A 733 -7.01 -45.01 3.12
C ARG A 733 -5.80 -45.86 2.75
N THR A 734 -4.72 -45.77 3.52
CA THR A 734 -3.49 -46.56 3.35
C THR A 734 -3.39 -47.76 4.29
N GLY A 735 -4.44 -48.03 5.09
CA GLY A 735 -4.50 -49.18 5.99
C GLY A 735 -3.76 -49.00 7.33
N ARG A 736 -3.31 -47.77 7.63
CA ARG A 736 -2.61 -47.40 8.88
C ARG A 736 -3.60 -47.10 10.02
N HIS A 737 -4.54 -48.02 10.27
CA HIS A 737 -5.64 -47.81 11.22
C HIS A 737 -5.15 -47.53 12.66
N ALA A 738 -4.02 -48.12 13.08
CA ALA A 738 -3.45 -47.88 14.40
C ALA A 738 -2.94 -46.43 14.57
N GLU A 739 -2.29 -45.89 13.54
CA GLU A 739 -1.81 -44.50 13.50
C GLU A 739 -2.98 -43.51 13.43
N ALA A 740 -3.98 -43.80 12.59
CA ALA A 740 -5.22 -43.01 12.52
C ALA A 740 -5.94 -42.95 13.88
N ALA A 741 -6.12 -44.11 14.53
CA ALA A 741 -6.75 -44.19 15.85
C ALA A 741 -5.92 -43.50 16.94
N ALA A 742 -4.58 -43.57 16.86
CA ALA A 742 -3.71 -42.84 17.77
C ALA A 742 -3.85 -41.33 17.61
N HIS A 743 -3.91 -40.83 16.37
CA HIS A 743 -4.08 -39.39 16.12
C HIS A 743 -5.45 -38.88 16.57
N VAL A 744 -6.53 -39.66 16.36
CA VAL A 744 -7.86 -39.34 16.93
C VAL A 744 -7.84 -39.31 18.46
N ARG A 745 -7.16 -40.25 19.11
CA ARG A 745 -6.99 -40.20 20.58
C ARG A 745 -6.26 -38.94 21.02
N ALA A 746 -5.24 -38.50 20.28
CA ALA A 746 -4.53 -37.25 20.58
C ALA A 746 -5.46 -36.03 20.44
N LEU A 747 -6.26 -35.95 19.37
CA LEU A 747 -7.29 -34.91 19.18
C LEU A 747 -8.25 -34.83 20.37
N GLN A 748 -8.69 -35.98 20.89
CA GLN A 748 -9.61 -36.07 22.02
C GLN A 748 -8.94 -35.73 23.35
N GLN A 749 -7.74 -36.27 23.62
CA GLN A 749 -7.00 -36.03 24.87
C GLN A 749 -6.59 -34.57 25.04
N LEU A 750 -6.20 -33.93 23.93
CA LEU A 750 -5.82 -32.52 23.90
C LEU A 750 -7.02 -31.58 23.73
N LYS A 751 -8.23 -32.14 23.66
CA LYS A 751 -9.49 -31.40 23.52
C LYS A 751 -9.49 -30.41 22.36
N ILE A 752 -8.94 -30.82 21.20
CA ILE A 752 -8.81 -29.93 20.03
C ILE A 752 -10.16 -29.39 19.56
N ALA A 753 -11.24 -30.15 19.74
CA ALA A 753 -12.60 -29.72 19.43
C ALA A 753 -13.08 -28.51 20.27
N ASP A 754 -12.48 -28.26 21.44
CA ASP A 754 -12.89 -27.16 22.33
C ASP A 754 -12.21 -25.83 21.94
N LEU A 755 -11.19 -25.87 21.07
CA LEU A 755 -10.47 -24.67 20.63
C LEU A 755 -11.29 -23.81 19.67
N SER A 756 -12.05 -24.44 18.77
CA SER A 756 -12.85 -23.73 17.78
C SER A 756 -13.91 -24.62 17.10
N PRO A 757 -14.99 -24.03 16.54
CA PRO A 757 -16.05 -24.83 15.89
C PRO A 757 -15.58 -25.60 14.64
N ARG A 758 -14.65 -25.07 13.83
CA ARG A 758 -14.09 -25.78 12.67
C ARG A 758 -13.26 -26.98 13.11
N LEU A 759 -12.44 -26.81 14.15
CA LEU A 759 -11.66 -27.91 14.72
C LEU A 759 -12.58 -28.97 15.36
N ALA A 760 -13.72 -28.58 15.92
CA ALA A 760 -14.74 -29.53 16.36
C ALA A 760 -15.33 -30.33 15.19
N LEU A 761 -15.66 -29.68 14.07
CA LEU A 761 -16.11 -30.34 12.83
C LEU A 761 -15.08 -31.38 12.35
N LEU A 762 -13.82 -30.97 12.23
CA LEU A 762 -12.74 -31.83 11.73
C LEU A 762 -12.39 -32.96 12.71
N ALA A 763 -12.32 -32.70 14.01
CA ALA A 763 -12.00 -33.71 15.02
C ALA A 763 -13.09 -34.78 15.15
N HIS A 764 -14.37 -34.39 15.14
CA HIS A 764 -15.46 -35.36 15.13
C HIS A 764 -15.54 -36.12 13.80
N GLY A 765 -15.32 -35.45 12.67
CA GLY A 765 -15.23 -36.10 11.35
C GLY A 765 -14.11 -37.15 11.30
N ALA A 766 -12.92 -36.81 11.79
CA ALA A 766 -11.78 -37.73 11.89
C ALA A 766 -12.08 -38.91 12.82
N ALA A 767 -12.73 -38.69 13.96
CA ALA A 767 -13.15 -39.77 14.86
C ALA A 767 -14.12 -40.74 14.18
N ALA A 768 -15.06 -40.22 13.38
CA ALA A 768 -16.02 -41.03 12.64
C ALA A 768 -15.39 -41.82 11.48
N LEU A 769 -14.28 -41.34 10.90
CA LEU A 769 -13.53 -42.06 9.86
C LEU A 769 -12.86 -43.34 10.38
N VAL A 770 -12.37 -43.33 11.62
CA VAL A 770 -11.64 -44.46 12.23
C VAL A 770 -12.57 -45.61 12.61
N ASP A 771 -13.80 -45.33 13.04
CA ASP A 771 -14.80 -46.37 13.30
C ASP A 771 -15.43 -46.82 11.98
N GLU A 772 -15.15 -48.04 11.52
CA GLU A 772 -15.67 -48.60 10.25
C GLU A 772 -17.09 -49.19 10.32
N THR A 773 -17.76 -49.10 11.48
CA THR A 773 -19.10 -49.66 11.68
C THR A 773 -20.21 -48.59 11.66
N SER A 774 -21.47 -49.02 11.78
CA SER A 774 -22.62 -48.11 11.86
C SER A 774 -22.66 -47.25 13.13
N SER A 775 -21.82 -47.51 14.14
CA SER A 775 -21.69 -46.63 15.32
C SER A 775 -21.02 -45.29 15.02
N SER A 776 -20.44 -45.11 13.83
CA SER A 776 -19.86 -43.83 13.41
C SER A 776 -20.91 -42.79 12.96
N LEU A 777 -22.13 -43.22 12.58
CA LEU A 777 -23.16 -42.34 12.02
C LEU A 777 -23.54 -41.18 12.96
N PRO A 778 -23.79 -41.40 14.28
CA PRO A 778 -24.08 -40.30 15.20
C PRO A 778 -22.91 -39.34 15.38
N THR A 779 -21.66 -39.80 15.19
CA THR A 779 -20.47 -38.95 15.29
C THR A 779 -20.36 -38.03 14.07
N PHE A 780 -20.68 -38.53 12.86
CA PHE A 780 -20.83 -37.68 11.68
C PHE A 780 -21.96 -36.65 11.83
N GLU A 781 -23.12 -37.07 12.35
CA GLU A 781 -24.25 -36.17 12.62
C GLU A 781 -23.87 -35.09 13.64
N LYS A 782 -23.10 -35.44 14.68
CA LYS A 782 -22.55 -34.49 15.64
C LYS A 782 -21.60 -33.50 14.97
N ALA A 783 -20.69 -33.97 14.11
CA ALA A 783 -19.75 -33.12 13.38
C ALA A 783 -20.46 -32.08 12.48
N LEU A 784 -21.52 -32.52 11.79
CA LEU A 784 -22.28 -31.72 10.84
C LEU A 784 -23.43 -30.92 11.49
N GLY A 785 -23.74 -31.16 12.77
CA GLY A 785 -24.92 -30.61 13.44
C GLY A 785 -24.79 -29.18 13.95
N SER A 786 -23.59 -28.58 13.94
CA SER A 786 -23.40 -27.18 14.32
C SER A 786 -23.79 -26.25 13.17
N THR A 787 -24.56 -25.19 13.49
CA THR A 787 -24.94 -24.14 12.52
C THR A 787 -23.74 -23.38 11.98
N ASP A 788 -22.67 -23.29 12.77
CA ASP A 788 -21.46 -22.53 12.41
C ASP A 788 -20.59 -23.30 11.40
N SER A 789 -20.76 -24.62 11.29
CA SER A 789 -19.96 -25.47 10.40
C SER A 789 -20.09 -25.09 8.92
N ALA A 790 -21.19 -24.43 8.53
CA ALA A 790 -21.40 -23.95 7.16
C ALA A 790 -20.48 -22.78 6.78
N ALA A 791 -19.83 -22.12 7.75
CA ALA A 791 -18.86 -21.06 7.49
C ALA A 791 -17.56 -21.57 6.82
N TRP A 792 -17.29 -22.88 6.87
CA TRP A 792 -16.14 -23.53 6.24
C TRP A 792 -16.58 -24.56 5.20
N PRO A 793 -17.06 -24.11 4.02
CA PRO A 793 -17.75 -24.96 3.07
C PRO A 793 -16.91 -26.13 2.56
N PHE A 794 -15.59 -25.93 2.41
CA PHE A 794 -14.69 -26.99 1.95
C PHE A 794 -14.59 -28.14 2.97
N ASP A 795 -14.27 -27.83 4.22
CA ASP A 795 -14.14 -28.84 5.29
C ASP A 795 -15.48 -29.50 5.60
N TYR A 796 -16.56 -28.72 5.62
CA TYR A 796 -17.91 -29.22 5.81
C TYR A 796 -18.29 -30.24 4.72
N ALA A 797 -18.06 -29.90 3.45
CA ALA A 797 -18.34 -30.80 2.33
C ALA A 797 -17.44 -32.05 2.34
N ARG A 798 -16.19 -31.97 2.82
CA ARG A 798 -15.31 -33.14 3.02
C ARG A 798 -15.87 -34.11 4.05
N VAL A 799 -16.36 -33.61 5.18
CA VAL A 799 -17.01 -34.44 6.21
C VAL A 799 -18.34 -35.01 5.69
N GLN A 800 -19.13 -34.23 4.94
CA GLN A 800 -20.33 -34.73 4.26
C GLN A 800 -20.03 -35.85 3.25
N LEU A 801 -18.97 -35.71 2.46
CA LEU A 801 -18.54 -36.74 1.51
C LEU A 801 -18.20 -38.04 2.23
N ALA A 802 -17.45 -37.98 3.34
CA ALA A 802 -17.14 -39.14 4.16
C ALA A 802 -18.41 -39.77 4.78
N TYR A 803 -19.32 -38.95 5.29
CA TYR A 803 -20.60 -39.41 5.85
C TYR A 803 -21.47 -40.10 4.80
N GLY A 804 -21.62 -39.49 3.62
CA GLY A 804 -22.36 -40.05 2.49
C GLY A 804 -21.78 -41.38 2.01
N SER A 805 -20.45 -41.49 1.93
CA SER A 805 -19.76 -42.75 1.64
C SER A 805 -20.04 -43.82 2.70
N ARG A 806 -20.09 -43.45 3.99
CA ARG A 806 -20.44 -44.39 5.06
C ARG A 806 -21.88 -44.88 4.94
N LEU A 807 -22.84 -43.97 4.79
CA LEU A 807 -24.25 -44.32 4.58
C LEU A 807 -24.44 -45.25 3.38
N ARG A 808 -23.67 -45.04 2.29
CA ARG A 808 -23.68 -45.93 1.13
C ARG A 808 -23.19 -47.34 1.49
N ARG A 809 -22.08 -47.46 2.24
CA ARG A 809 -21.54 -48.76 2.69
C ARG A 809 -22.52 -49.51 3.60
N GLU A 810 -23.27 -48.78 4.43
CA GLU A 810 -24.36 -49.29 5.27
C GLU A 810 -25.69 -49.51 4.50
N LEU A 811 -25.68 -49.43 3.17
CA LEU A 811 -26.83 -49.60 2.28
C LEU A 811 -28.00 -48.62 2.51
N ARG A 812 -27.77 -47.51 3.21
CA ARG A 812 -28.75 -46.41 3.43
C ARG A 812 -28.79 -45.44 2.25
N LEU A 813 -29.05 -45.96 1.05
CA LEU A 813 -28.84 -45.24 -0.22
C LEU A 813 -29.60 -43.91 -0.34
N LYS A 814 -30.84 -43.81 0.18
CA LYS A 814 -31.62 -42.55 0.12
C LYS A 814 -30.95 -41.44 0.91
N GLN A 815 -30.48 -41.74 2.12
CA GLN A 815 -29.76 -40.79 2.97
C GLN A 815 -28.39 -40.47 2.37
N ALA A 816 -27.68 -41.48 1.88
CA ALA A 816 -26.38 -41.30 1.22
C ALA A 816 -26.47 -40.31 0.06
N ARG A 817 -27.45 -40.46 -0.85
CA ARG A 817 -27.63 -39.56 -1.99
C ARG A 817 -27.93 -38.13 -1.56
N ALA A 818 -28.80 -37.93 -0.57
CA ALA A 818 -29.12 -36.60 -0.09
C ALA A 818 -27.87 -35.85 0.42
N VAL A 819 -27.05 -36.52 1.24
CA VAL A 819 -25.80 -35.94 1.76
C VAL A 819 -24.77 -35.73 0.65
N LEU A 820 -24.60 -36.70 -0.25
CA LEU A 820 -23.63 -36.61 -1.34
C LEU A 820 -23.98 -35.53 -2.37
N HIS A 821 -25.27 -35.28 -2.63
CA HIS A 821 -25.71 -34.15 -3.45
C HIS A 821 -25.40 -32.81 -2.79
N SER A 822 -25.62 -32.69 -1.48
CA SER A 822 -25.21 -31.50 -0.72
C SER A 822 -23.71 -31.25 -0.85
N ALA A 823 -22.89 -32.28 -0.63
CA ALA A 823 -21.44 -32.17 -0.75
C ALA A 823 -21.01 -31.80 -2.17
N LEU A 824 -21.61 -32.43 -3.19
CA LEU A 824 -21.33 -32.13 -4.60
C LEU A 824 -21.66 -30.68 -4.95
N ALA A 825 -22.84 -30.20 -4.56
CA ALA A 825 -23.27 -28.83 -4.81
C ALA A 825 -22.28 -27.83 -4.19
N THR A 826 -21.88 -28.04 -2.92
CA THR A 826 -20.89 -27.19 -2.26
C THR A 826 -19.55 -27.20 -2.98
N PHE A 827 -19.00 -28.37 -3.35
CA PHE A 827 -17.75 -28.46 -4.09
C PHE A 827 -17.80 -27.78 -5.45
N GLU A 828 -18.93 -27.87 -6.16
CA GLU A 828 -19.13 -27.20 -7.44
C GLU A 828 -19.21 -25.68 -7.29
N THR A 829 -19.91 -25.20 -6.26
CA THR A 829 -20.03 -23.76 -5.95
C THR A 829 -18.68 -23.13 -5.65
N ILE A 830 -17.84 -23.76 -4.83
CA ILE A 830 -16.53 -23.20 -4.45
C ILE A 830 -15.42 -23.53 -5.47
N GLY A 831 -15.67 -24.41 -6.44
CA GLY A 831 -14.69 -24.77 -7.46
C GLY A 831 -13.71 -25.89 -7.07
N ALA A 832 -14.03 -26.72 -6.08
CA ALA A 832 -13.23 -27.85 -5.62
C ALA A 832 -13.33 -29.08 -6.55
N ARG A 833 -12.87 -28.92 -7.81
CA ARG A 833 -13.09 -29.90 -8.91
C ARG A 833 -12.72 -31.36 -8.55
N PRO A 834 -11.57 -31.65 -7.90
CA PRO A 834 -11.21 -33.02 -7.55
C PRO A 834 -12.20 -33.68 -6.57
N TRP A 835 -12.68 -32.92 -5.58
CA TRP A 835 -13.64 -33.41 -4.60
C TRP A 835 -15.05 -33.52 -5.17
N ALA A 836 -15.45 -32.63 -6.08
CA ALA A 836 -16.69 -32.76 -6.84
C ALA A 836 -16.70 -34.08 -7.66
N LEU A 837 -15.58 -34.41 -8.31
CA LEU A 837 -15.44 -35.69 -9.03
C LEU A 837 -15.56 -36.89 -8.08
N ARG A 838 -14.95 -36.83 -6.89
CA ARG A 838 -15.09 -37.87 -5.85
C ARG A 838 -16.54 -38.03 -5.42
N ALA A 839 -17.27 -36.95 -5.17
CA ALA A 839 -18.68 -36.97 -4.80
C ALA A 839 -19.56 -37.58 -5.90
N ARG A 840 -19.34 -37.21 -7.17
CA ARG A 840 -20.03 -37.83 -8.33
C ARG A 840 -19.77 -39.33 -8.43
N ASN A 841 -18.53 -39.77 -8.18
CA ASN A 841 -18.19 -41.19 -8.18
C ASN A 841 -18.90 -41.97 -7.05
N GLU A 842 -19.02 -41.38 -5.87
CA GLU A 842 -19.77 -41.97 -4.75
C GLU A 842 -21.29 -42.01 -5.03
N LEU A 843 -21.87 -41.01 -5.68
CA LEU A 843 -23.27 -41.01 -6.13
C LEU A 843 -23.53 -42.10 -7.20
N ARG A 844 -22.62 -42.26 -8.18
CA ARG A 844 -22.68 -43.36 -9.15
C ARG A 844 -22.63 -44.71 -8.45
N ALA A 845 -21.75 -44.86 -7.45
CA ALA A 845 -21.66 -46.05 -6.62
C ALA A 845 -22.92 -46.28 -5.76
N ALA A 846 -23.67 -45.22 -5.43
CA ALA A 846 -24.98 -45.28 -4.80
C ALA A 846 -26.13 -45.58 -5.79
N ARG A 847 -25.81 -46.07 -7.01
CA ARG A 847 -26.75 -46.46 -8.07
C ARG A 847 -27.60 -45.30 -8.62
N GLU A 848 -27.04 -44.11 -8.65
CA GLU A 848 -27.66 -42.93 -9.27
C GLU A 848 -27.02 -42.63 -10.63
N LYS A 849 -27.85 -42.34 -11.64
CA LYS A 849 -27.39 -41.79 -12.91
C LYS A 849 -27.15 -40.30 -12.73
N VAL A 850 -25.98 -39.94 -12.21
CA VAL A 850 -25.55 -38.53 -12.18
C VAL A 850 -25.15 -38.14 -13.59
N GLY A 851 -25.84 -37.15 -14.17
CA GLY A 851 -25.46 -36.57 -15.46
C GLY A 851 -24.00 -36.14 -15.43
N SER A 852 -23.23 -36.51 -16.44
CA SER A 852 -21.89 -35.93 -16.65
C SER A 852 -22.06 -34.42 -16.85
N PRO A 853 -21.14 -33.57 -16.36
CA PRO A 853 -21.19 -32.16 -16.70
C PRO A 853 -21.11 -32.03 -18.23
N GLU A 854 -21.89 -31.11 -18.81
CA GLU A 854 -21.70 -30.62 -20.19
C GLU A 854 -20.36 -29.87 -20.26
N VAL A 855 -19.28 -30.62 -20.27
CA VAL A 855 -18.01 -30.18 -20.85
C VAL A 855 -17.86 -31.07 -22.06
N LEU A 856 -18.03 -30.50 -23.26
CA LEU A 856 -17.68 -31.23 -24.47
C LEU A 856 -16.23 -31.68 -24.33
N PRO A 857 -15.93 -32.97 -24.48
CA PRO A 857 -14.57 -33.44 -24.30
C PRO A 857 -13.71 -32.84 -25.41
N SER A 858 -12.71 -32.04 -25.04
CA SER A 858 -11.66 -31.65 -25.96
C SER A 858 -10.95 -32.92 -26.42
N LEU A 859 -11.09 -33.26 -27.71
CA LEU A 859 -10.20 -34.24 -28.32
C LEU A 859 -8.76 -33.72 -28.19
N THR A 860 -7.81 -34.59 -27.88
CA THR A 860 -6.39 -34.18 -27.94
C THR A 860 -6.02 -33.80 -29.39
N PRO A 861 -4.96 -33.01 -29.63
CA PRO A 861 -4.56 -32.63 -31.00
C PRO A 861 -4.40 -33.83 -31.94
N GLN A 862 -3.89 -34.95 -31.41
CA GLN A 862 -3.73 -36.21 -32.16
C GLN A 862 -5.07 -36.90 -32.45
N GLU A 863 -6.00 -36.86 -31.50
CA GLU A 863 -7.37 -37.38 -31.71
C GLU A 863 -8.12 -36.54 -32.74
N TRP A 864 -7.92 -35.22 -32.74
CA TRP A 864 -8.52 -34.29 -33.71
C TRP A 864 -8.03 -34.57 -35.14
N ALA A 865 -6.71 -34.72 -35.33
CA ALA A 865 -6.13 -35.07 -36.63
C ALA A 865 -6.64 -36.42 -37.16
N ILE A 866 -6.74 -37.44 -36.28
CA ILE A 866 -7.30 -38.75 -36.66
C ILE A 866 -8.78 -38.64 -37.01
N ALA A 867 -9.54 -37.83 -36.26
CA ALA A 867 -10.96 -37.63 -36.48
C ALA A 867 -11.22 -36.90 -37.80
N GLU A 868 -10.49 -35.84 -38.11
CA GLU A 868 -10.63 -35.11 -39.39
C GLU A 868 -10.37 -35.98 -40.61
N LEU A 869 -9.24 -36.71 -40.61
CA LEU A 869 -8.90 -37.57 -41.73
C LEU A 869 -9.93 -38.70 -41.89
N ALA A 870 -10.49 -39.19 -40.77
CA ALA A 870 -11.57 -40.15 -40.79
C ALA A 870 -12.90 -39.59 -41.33
N ALA A 871 -13.26 -38.34 -40.98
CA ALA A 871 -14.41 -37.61 -41.52
C ALA A 871 -14.23 -37.21 -43.01
N GLY A 872 -12.97 -37.07 -43.45
CA GLY A 872 -12.58 -36.88 -44.85
C GLY A 872 -12.72 -38.15 -45.71
N GLY A 873 -13.07 -39.29 -45.11
CA GLY A 873 -13.34 -40.55 -45.81
C GLY A 873 -12.13 -41.47 -45.98
N LEU A 874 -10.96 -41.12 -45.44
CA LEU A 874 -9.78 -41.97 -45.51
C LEU A 874 -10.00 -43.24 -44.67
N SER A 875 -9.43 -44.37 -45.09
CA SER A 875 -9.40 -45.61 -44.32
C SER A 875 -8.36 -45.58 -43.19
N ASN A 876 -8.47 -46.45 -42.19
CA ASN A 876 -7.49 -46.53 -41.10
C ASN A 876 -6.06 -46.82 -41.60
N ARG A 877 -5.92 -47.44 -42.79
CA ARG A 877 -4.62 -47.71 -43.41
C ARG A 877 -3.99 -46.46 -44.00
N GLU A 878 -4.79 -45.62 -44.65
CA GLU A 878 -4.34 -44.34 -45.24
C GLU A 878 -4.03 -43.31 -44.16
N ILE A 879 -4.87 -43.23 -43.12
CA ILE A 879 -4.63 -42.38 -41.94
C ILE A 879 -3.35 -42.81 -41.23
N GLY A 880 -3.15 -44.12 -41.05
CA GLY A 880 -1.93 -44.66 -40.46
C GLY A 880 -0.68 -44.32 -41.26
N ALA A 881 -0.75 -44.34 -42.59
CA ALA A 881 0.35 -43.95 -43.46
C ALA A 881 0.67 -42.44 -43.38
N GLN A 882 -0.35 -41.58 -43.24
CA GLN A 882 -0.15 -40.13 -43.14
C GLN A 882 0.35 -39.67 -41.76
N LEU A 883 -0.12 -40.31 -40.69
CA LEU A 883 0.23 -39.94 -39.31
C LEU A 883 1.33 -40.82 -38.71
N TYR A 884 1.97 -41.68 -39.50
CA TYR A 884 2.98 -42.66 -39.06
C TYR A 884 2.50 -43.56 -37.90
N LEU A 885 1.24 -44.01 -37.96
CA LEU A 885 0.60 -44.88 -36.97
C LEU A 885 0.18 -46.22 -37.59
N SER A 886 0.13 -47.29 -36.80
CA SER A 886 -0.43 -48.55 -37.30
C SER A 886 -1.95 -48.42 -37.55
N PRO A 887 -2.53 -49.11 -38.55
CA PRO A 887 -3.98 -49.09 -38.77
C PRO A 887 -4.80 -49.54 -37.55
N ARG A 888 -4.22 -50.41 -36.71
CA ARG A 888 -4.80 -50.87 -35.44
C ARG A 888 -4.79 -49.75 -34.39
N THR A 889 -3.73 -48.95 -34.34
CA THR A 889 -3.62 -47.78 -33.46
C THR A 889 -4.67 -46.74 -33.83
N VAL A 890 -4.84 -46.44 -35.11
CA VAL A 890 -5.90 -45.54 -35.61
C VAL A 890 -7.29 -46.05 -35.22
N GLY A 891 -7.55 -47.34 -35.39
CA GLY A 891 -8.81 -47.96 -34.95
C GLY A 891 -9.04 -47.84 -33.43
N GLY A 892 -7.98 -48.00 -32.63
CA GLY A 892 -8.02 -47.82 -31.18
C GLY A 892 -8.32 -46.37 -30.76
N HIS A 893 -7.75 -45.39 -31.45
CA HIS A 893 -8.09 -43.97 -31.24
C HIS A 893 -9.53 -43.68 -31.62
N LEU A 894 -10.00 -44.14 -32.78
CA LEU A 894 -11.39 -43.93 -33.21
C LEU A 894 -12.40 -44.55 -32.24
N TYR A 895 -12.10 -45.74 -31.70
CA TYR A 895 -12.92 -46.37 -30.67
C TYR A 895 -13.03 -45.53 -29.38
N ARG A 896 -11.99 -44.73 -29.05
CA ARG A 896 -12.02 -43.79 -27.92
C ARG A 896 -12.64 -42.45 -28.27
N ILE A 897 -12.55 -42.03 -29.54
CA ILE A 897 -13.13 -40.78 -30.06
C ILE A 897 -14.66 -40.89 -30.12
N TYR A 898 -15.23 -42.02 -30.53
CA TYR A 898 -16.69 -42.14 -30.70
C TYR A 898 -17.49 -41.87 -29.41
N PRO A 899 -17.13 -42.46 -28.25
CA PRO A 899 -17.80 -42.15 -26.98
C PRO A 899 -17.58 -40.70 -26.52
N LYS A 900 -16.42 -40.10 -26.82
CA LYS A 900 -16.15 -38.69 -26.53
C LYS A 900 -17.08 -37.78 -27.33
N LEU A 901 -17.29 -38.07 -28.61
CA LEU A 901 -18.14 -37.31 -29.51
C LEU A 901 -19.64 -37.68 -29.42
N GLY A 902 -20.03 -38.63 -28.56
CA GLY A 902 -21.42 -39.08 -28.45
C GLY A 902 -21.95 -39.83 -29.67
N ILE A 903 -21.07 -40.33 -30.54
CA ILE A 903 -21.43 -41.03 -31.78
C ILE A 903 -21.10 -42.53 -31.67
N THR A 904 -21.70 -43.34 -32.54
CA THR A 904 -21.51 -44.80 -32.56
C THR A 904 -20.97 -45.33 -33.89
N SER A 905 -20.82 -44.46 -34.89
CA SER A 905 -20.38 -44.85 -36.23
C SER A 905 -19.44 -43.81 -36.85
N ARG A 906 -18.56 -44.28 -37.74
CA ARG A 906 -17.68 -43.43 -38.54
C ARG A 906 -18.44 -42.47 -39.45
N ALA A 907 -19.64 -42.85 -39.90
CA ALA A 907 -20.46 -42.02 -40.78
C ALA A 907 -20.93 -40.73 -40.10
N ALA A 908 -21.19 -40.79 -38.78
CA ALA A 908 -21.62 -39.64 -37.98
C ALA A 908 -20.46 -38.69 -37.60
N LEU A 909 -19.22 -39.03 -37.96
CA LEU A 909 -18.04 -38.29 -37.52
C LEU A 909 -17.91 -36.92 -38.20
N ARG A 910 -18.34 -36.82 -39.45
CA ARG A 910 -18.35 -35.56 -40.20
C ARG A 910 -19.28 -34.54 -39.56
N ASP A 911 -20.50 -34.98 -39.24
CA ASP A 911 -21.52 -34.12 -38.64
C ASP A 911 -21.12 -33.71 -37.21
N ALA A 912 -20.52 -34.64 -36.44
CA ALA A 912 -20.02 -34.36 -35.10
C ALA A 912 -18.85 -33.34 -35.07
N ILE A 913 -17.93 -33.41 -36.04
CA ILE A 913 -16.83 -32.43 -36.15
C ILE A 913 -17.35 -31.07 -36.64
N SER A 914 -18.32 -31.04 -37.56
CA SER A 914 -18.94 -29.79 -38.00
C SER A 914 -19.66 -29.10 -36.84
N ALA A 915 -20.43 -29.85 -36.06
CA ALA A 915 -21.10 -29.33 -34.87
C ALA A 915 -20.12 -28.77 -33.83
N LEU A 916 -18.91 -29.35 -33.69
CA LEU A 916 -17.86 -28.81 -32.82
C LEU A 916 -17.20 -27.54 -33.36
N ARG A 917 -17.17 -27.34 -34.69
CA ARG A 917 -16.63 -26.12 -35.34
C ARG A 917 -17.60 -24.96 -35.32
N ASP A 918 -18.90 -25.25 -35.40
CA ASP A 918 -19.98 -24.26 -35.43
C ASP A 918 -20.41 -23.80 -34.02
N MET A 919 -19.78 -24.33 -32.98
CA MET A 919 -19.95 -23.86 -31.60
C MET A 919 -19.17 -22.56 -31.43
N PRO A 920 -19.81 -21.47 -30.97
CA PRO A 920 -19.07 -20.25 -30.63
C PRO A 920 -18.03 -20.61 -29.57
N GLU A 921 -16.78 -20.19 -29.77
CA GLU A 921 -15.77 -20.32 -28.72
C GLU A 921 -16.35 -19.71 -27.43
N PRO A 922 -16.21 -20.39 -26.27
CA PRO A 922 -16.53 -19.74 -25.01
C PRO A 922 -15.61 -18.54 -24.90
N ASN A 923 -16.20 -17.34 -24.98
CA ASN A 923 -15.58 -16.04 -24.75
C ASN A 923 -14.27 -16.18 -23.94
N THR A 924 -13.14 -16.07 -24.63
CA THR A 924 -11.94 -15.47 -24.07
C THR A 924 -12.32 -14.04 -23.73
N LEU A 925 -12.89 -13.86 -22.54
CA LEU A 925 -12.99 -12.55 -21.91
C LEU A 925 -11.56 -12.04 -21.78
N GLU A 926 -11.29 -10.95 -22.49
CA GLU A 926 -10.31 -9.96 -22.10
C GLU A 926 -10.45 -9.68 -20.59
N CYS A 927 -9.46 -10.16 -19.83
CA CYS A 927 -8.96 -9.62 -18.57
C CYS A 927 -7.47 -10.00 -18.51
#